data_AF-A0A2D6Q1M1-F1
#
_entry.id   AF-A0A2D6Q1M1-F1
#
_cell.length_a   1.000
_cell.length_b   1.000
_cell.length_c   1.000
_cell.angle_alpha   90.00
_cell.angle_beta   90.00
_cell.angle_gamma   90.00
#
_symmetry.space_group_name_H-M   'P 1'
#
loop_
_entity.id
_entity.type
_entity.pdbx_description
1 polymer ?
#
loop_
_entity_poly.entity_id
_entity_poly.type
_entity_poly.pdbx_seq_one_letter_code
_entity_poly.pdbx_strand_id
1 'polypeptide(L)'
;MRTLVLIVLMAMAVPGPAQDPPTVPEASQWKRTSTTADVRRFLTALKKLKVANRLTVTTFGTSLQGRPLTLVKASMSGNGKKLRALIIANIHGGEVEGKEVVQILCREIAQGGHEEILRHCDVWFVPVFNADGNDEINIGNRTNQNGPDGGVGRRTNAQGLDLNRDFVKAESPEVRGLLGLFRNHDPHLFMDLHTTNGSNHGYHLTYAPSLATGQDPVLDAFMHEEFMPAVRARSLKNDQVRVFDYGNFPRSRDGQKYDGGWWAFSAHPRLGWNYGGLRNRLSILSEAYAYKPFDDRIRSTKSFVLSSLRTLVERRKTVAAICDAADLRVSESDVVTFGHDIEPVPPEKRTVLIGKLERVKWSDRRGSKLVVSDDYTKREVPVSVRFRARQTVKLPVAWAIVSPSDDILRTLLLHGIEVRRVVEAIEVEAEAFEIKSMSRLRARFQGHRLVTAKGDYVAGKHTLAEGTLLVRARQRLGRLAAWLLEGASEDGLATWNFFDAQLKRAEDANGSVGYPVLRVMSTDGIRARRVRLDPAMSQVAGAMAPAPETLKSSVRVKIDCESPGRRIATNAYETAFRWEDRKIFWTVGGKTAAAAEQLAELLGAADGQVPLVIAPGPHITHEEVLQVAKAGRKAGFKIIYLERAPE
;
A
#
# COMPACT_ATOMS: atom_id res chain seq x y z
N MET A 1 42.62 68.44 27.07
CA MET A 1 42.50 67.47 25.96
C MET A 1 42.15 66.10 26.53
N ARG A 2 40.99 65.54 26.19
CA ARG A 2 40.70 64.09 26.15
C ARG A 2 39.27 63.92 25.65
N THR A 3 39.13 63.85 24.33
CA THR A 3 37.89 63.52 23.63
C THR A 3 37.74 62.01 23.63
N LEU A 4 36.72 61.48 24.30
CA LEU A 4 36.38 60.06 24.28
C LEU A 4 35.51 59.80 23.04
N VAL A 5 36.05 59.09 22.04
CA VAL A 5 35.28 58.63 20.88
C VAL A 5 34.65 57.29 21.23
N LEU A 6 33.32 57.25 21.31
CA LEU A 6 32.54 56.03 21.49
C LEU A 6 32.31 55.40 20.11
N ILE A 7 33.04 54.32 19.80
CA ILE A 7 32.81 53.53 18.58
C ILE A 7 31.69 52.53 18.87
N VAL A 8 30.51 52.79 18.32
CA VAL A 8 29.41 51.82 18.26
C VAL A 8 29.66 50.88 17.09
N LEU A 9 30.17 49.68 17.37
CA LEU A 9 30.27 48.59 16.40
C LEU A 9 28.88 47.96 16.21
N MET A 10 28.20 48.34 15.12
CA MET A 10 27.07 47.56 14.60
C MET A 10 27.60 46.23 14.07
N ALA A 11 27.44 45.16 14.85
CA ALA A 11 27.66 43.80 14.37
C ALA A 11 26.58 43.46 13.34
N MET A 12 26.93 43.54 12.05
CA MET A 12 26.11 42.96 10.99
C MET A 12 26.07 41.45 11.23
N ALA A 13 24.90 40.93 11.59
CA ALA A 13 24.66 39.51 11.68
C ALA A 13 24.85 38.90 10.29
N VAL A 14 26.01 38.28 10.07
CA VAL A 14 26.25 37.43 8.90
C VAL A 14 25.19 36.33 8.97
N PRO A 15 24.27 36.21 7.97
CA PRO A 15 23.33 35.11 7.96
C PRO A 15 24.15 33.82 7.95
N GLY A 16 23.99 33.01 9.01
CA GLY A 16 24.62 31.69 9.08
C GLY A 16 24.21 30.84 7.86
N PRO A 17 24.99 29.79 7.53
CA PRO A 17 24.62 28.89 6.44
C PRO A 17 23.17 28.42 6.64
N ALA A 18 22.35 28.53 5.60
CA ALA A 18 20.97 28.10 5.66
C ALA A 18 20.92 26.64 6.10
N GLN A 19 20.32 26.39 7.28
CA GLN A 19 20.22 25.04 7.83
C GLN A 19 19.39 24.18 6.86
N ASP A 20 19.90 23.00 6.53
CA ASP A 20 19.17 22.04 5.71
C ASP A 20 17.78 21.75 6.30
N PRO A 21 16.75 21.53 5.47
CA PRO A 21 15.41 21.28 5.96
C PRO A 21 15.40 20.02 6.84
N PRO A 22 15.02 20.11 8.13
CA PRO A 22 14.91 18.94 8.98
C PRO A 22 13.62 18.16 8.68
N THR A 23 13.68 16.84 8.82
CA THR A 23 12.48 16.00 8.88
C THR A 23 11.72 16.25 10.20
N VAL A 24 10.46 15.83 10.30
CA VAL A 24 9.71 15.96 11.57
C VAL A 24 10.38 15.23 12.73
N PRO A 25 10.91 14.00 12.58
CA PRO A 25 11.70 13.36 13.62
C PRO A 25 12.87 14.21 14.08
N GLU A 26 13.71 14.71 13.17
CA GLU A 26 14.87 15.53 13.53
C GLU A 26 14.47 16.82 14.25
N ALA A 27 13.49 17.55 13.70
CA ALA A 27 13.00 18.80 14.29
C ALA A 27 12.34 18.60 15.66
N SER A 28 11.80 17.42 15.93
CA SER A 28 11.15 17.07 17.20
C SER A 28 12.06 16.32 18.17
N GLN A 29 13.36 16.18 17.86
CA GLN A 29 14.29 15.35 18.63
C GLN A 29 13.79 13.92 18.81
N TRP A 30 13.32 13.32 17.70
CA TRP A 30 12.82 11.95 17.59
C TRP A 30 11.54 11.67 18.39
N LYS A 31 10.81 12.72 18.79
CA LYS A 31 9.55 12.58 19.55
C LYS A 31 8.34 12.43 18.65
N ARG A 32 8.40 12.80 17.37
CA ARG A 32 7.26 12.76 16.43
C ARG A 32 7.65 12.17 15.08
N THR A 33 6.64 11.69 14.37
CA THR A 33 6.73 11.19 12.99
C THR A 33 5.95 12.10 12.04
N SER A 34 6.28 12.04 10.75
CA SER A 34 5.73 12.90 9.70
C SER A 34 4.30 12.48 9.29
N THR A 35 3.38 13.44 9.16
CA THR A 35 2.12 13.25 8.43
C THR A 35 2.34 13.30 6.91
N THR A 36 1.33 12.94 6.11
CA THR A 36 1.38 13.07 4.64
C THR A 36 1.63 14.52 4.22
N ALA A 37 1.06 15.49 4.94
CA ALA A 37 1.29 16.91 4.71
C ALA A 37 2.73 17.33 5.03
N ASP A 38 3.32 16.78 6.10
CA ASP A 38 4.71 17.04 6.47
C ASP A 38 5.68 16.52 5.41
N VAL A 39 5.47 15.30 4.90
CA VAL A 39 6.29 14.73 3.82
C VAL A 39 6.26 15.60 2.57
N ARG A 40 5.08 16.06 2.14
CA ARG A 40 4.96 16.96 0.97
C ARG A 40 5.65 18.30 1.19
N ARG A 41 5.52 18.88 2.38
CA ARG A 41 6.18 20.14 2.75
C ARG A 41 7.70 19.97 2.73
N PHE A 42 8.20 18.86 3.29
CA PHE A 42 9.61 18.51 3.29
C PHE A 42 10.16 18.37 1.85
N LEU A 43 9.50 17.57 1.00
CA LEU A 43 9.89 17.39 -0.40
C LEU A 43 9.86 18.71 -1.19
N THR A 44 8.93 19.62 -0.87
CA THR A 44 8.89 20.96 -1.47
C THR A 44 10.09 21.81 -1.04
N ALA A 45 10.48 21.74 0.24
CA ALA A 45 11.66 22.44 0.73
C ALA A 45 12.96 21.96 0.07
N LEU A 46 13.05 20.68 -0.32
CA LEU A 46 14.22 20.14 -1.02
C LEU A 46 14.47 20.82 -2.39
N LYS A 47 13.45 21.44 -3.01
CA LYS A 47 13.59 22.13 -4.31
C LYS A 47 14.62 23.26 -4.29
N LYS A 48 14.98 23.77 -3.10
CA LYS A 48 15.99 24.82 -2.91
C LYS A 48 17.42 24.29 -2.83
N LEU A 49 17.61 22.98 -2.80
CA LEU A 49 18.93 22.35 -2.63
C LEU A 49 19.68 22.23 -3.96
N LYS A 50 21.01 22.15 -3.85
CA LYS A 50 21.98 22.27 -4.94
C LYS A 50 21.65 21.44 -6.19
N VAL A 51 21.21 20.19 -6.02
CA VAL A 51 20.92 19.26 -7.12
C VAL A 51 19.51 18.68 -7.00
N ALA A 52 18.55 19.52 -6.60
CA ALA A 52 17.14 19.14 -6.47
C ALA A 52 16.52 18.60 -7.77
N ASN A 53 17.09 18.93 -8.93
CA ASN A 53 16.68 18.40 -10.23
C ASN A 53 16.84 16.87 -10.37
N ARG A 54 17.56 16.21 -9.46
CA ARG A 54 17.62 14.73 -9.38
C ARG A 54 16.33 14.11 -8.87
N LEU A 55 15.45 14.88 -8.25
CA LEU A 55 14.19 14.42 -7.70
C LEU A 55 13.02 14.93 -8.53
N THR A 56 12.18 14.01 -8.99
CA THR A 56 10.88 14.34 -9.60
C THR A 56 9.77 13.81 -8.70
N VAL A 57 8.94 14.71 -8.17
CA VAL A 57 7.81 14.34 -7.31
C VAL A 57 6.53 14.32 -8.14
N THR A 58 5.83 13.19 -8.13
CA THR A 58 4.54 13.00 -8.81
C THR A 58 3.55 12.28 -7.88
N THR A 59 2.36 12.01 -8.39
CA THR A 59 1.32 11.23 -7.73
C THR A 59 1.00 10.00 -8.56
N PHE A 60 0.92 8.82 -7.94
CA PHE A 60 0.64 7.56 -8.64
C PHE A 60 -0.77 7.01 -8.38
N GLY A 61 -1.54 7.68 -7.53
CA GLY A 61 -2.91 7.35 -7.19
C GLY A 61 -3.46 8.28 -6.13
N THR A 62 -4.71 8.06 -5.74
CA THR A 62 -5.40 8.83 -4.70
C THR A 62 -6.01 7.85 -3.71
N SER A 63 -5.82 8.07 -2.41
CA SER A 63 -6.40 7.24 -1.35
C SER A 63 -7.92 7.36 -1.30
N LEU A 64 -8.59 6.52 -0.50
CA LEU A 64 -10.04 6.59 -0.34
C LEU A 64 -10.50 7.96 0.21
N GLN A 65 -9.76 8.56 1.15
CA GLN A 65 -10.10 9.88 1.68
C GLN A 65 -9.58 11.05 0.82
N GLY A 66 -9.21 10.80 -0.44
CA GLY A 66 -8.82 11.85 -1.39
C GLY A 66 -7.37 12.35 -1.23
N ARG A 67 -6.51 11.66 -0.49
CA ARG A 67 -5.11 12.07 -0.34
C ARG A 67 -4.27 11.62 -1.54
N PRO A 68 -3.41 12.49 -2.12
CA PRO A 68 -2.52 12.10 -3.19
C PRO A 68 -1.44 11.14 -2.69
N LEU A 69 -1.31 9.99 -3.33
CA LEU A 69 -0.25 9.01 -3.05
C LEU A 69 1.05 9.46 -3.73
N THR A 70 2.02 9.89 -2.93
CA THR A 70 3.24 10.54 -3.41
C THR A 70 4.25 9.53 -3.97
N LEU A 71 4.81 9.83 -5.14
CA LEU A 71 5.93 9.12 -5.76
C LEU A 71 7.11 10.09 -5.93
N VAL A 72 8.31 9.67 -5.56
CA VAL A 72 9.54 10.43 -5.81
C VAL A 72 10.47 9.60 -6.68
N LYS A 73 10.71 10.03 -7.93
CA LYS A 73 11.75 9.46 -8.78
C LYS A 73 13.07 10.17 -8.48
N ALA A 74 14.06 9.42 -8.02
CA ALA A 74 15.45 9.83 -7.92
C ALA A 74 16.24 9.28 -9.11
N SER A 75 16.84 10.17 -9.91
CA SER A 75 17.59 9.80 -11.10
C SER A 75 18.66 10.83 -11.43
N MET A 76 19.66 10.41 -12.21
CA MET A 76 20.67 11.27 -12.82
C MET A 76 20.64 11.11 -14.33
N SER A 77 20.88 12.18 -15.08
CA SER A 77 21.09 12.09 -16.53
C SER A 77 22.32 11.23 -16.84
N GLY A 78 22.23 10.39 -17.87
CA GLY A 78 23.35 9.58 -18.33
C GLY A 78 22.93 8.61 -19.43
N ASN A 79 23.87 8.28 -20.31
CA ASN A 79 23.64 7.35 -21.41
C ASN A 79 23.91 5.91 -20.91
N GLY A 80 22.86 5.08 -20.88
CA GLY A 80 22.98 3.66 -20.55
C GLY A 80 21.71 3.05 -19.97
N LYS A 81 21.54 1.72 -20.15
CA LYS A 81 20.48 0.97 -19.47
C LYS A 81 20.79 0.91 -17.98
N LYS A 82 19.96 1.55 -17.16
CA LYS A 82 20.05 1.51 -15.70
C LYS A 82 19.18 0.41 -15.12
N LEU A 83 19.59 -0.06 -13.93
CA LEU A 83 18.67 -0.75 -13.05
C LEU A 83 17.57 0.19 -12.57
N ARG A 84 16.54 -0.42 -12.00
CA ARG A 84 15.31 0.26 -11.56
C ARG A 84 14.95 -0.33 -10.20
N ALA A 85 14.80 0.50 -9.19
CA ALA A 85 14.39 0.07 -7.86
C ALA A 85 13.10 0.79 -7.46
N LEU A 86 12.17 0.07 -6.84
CA LEU A 86 10.96 0.62 -6.25
C LEU A 86 10.98 0.32 -4.76
N ILE A 87 10.97 1.36 -3.94
CA ILE A 87 11.02 1.25 -2.49
C ILE A 87 9.77 1.91 -1.93
N ILE A 88 8.94 1.11 -1.27
CA ILE A 88 7.75 1.60 -0.58
C ILE A 88 7.98 1.56 0.92
N ALA A 89 7.36 2.51 1.61
CA ALA A 89 7.35 2.56 3.05
C ALA A 89 5.95 2.84 3.58
N ASN A 90 5.75 2.53 4.86
CA ASN A 90 4.55 2.90 5.59
C ASN A 90 3.27 2.34 4.94
N ILE A 91 3.34 1.09 4.48
CA ILE A 91 2.17 0.28 4.09
C ILE A 91 1.24 0.01 5.28
N HIS A 92 1.82 -0.07 6.48
CA HIS A 92 1.11 0.09 7.73
C HIS A 92 1.42 1.48 8.29
N GLY A 93 0.40 2.30 8.55
CA GLY A 93 0.58 3.69 9.01
C GLY A 93 1.36 3.82 10.32
N GLY A 94 1.38 2.75 11.12
CA GLY A 94 2.12 2.68 12.39
C GLY A 94 3.63 2.39 12.27
N GLU A 95 4.09 1.98 11.09
CA GLU A 95 5.47 1.56 10.81
C GLU A 95 6.15 2.68 10.02
N VAL A 96 6.86 3.53 10.76
CA VAL A 96 7.13 4.92 10.35
C VAL A 96 8.57 5.14 9.92
N GLU A 97 9.47 4.23 10.22
CA GLU A 97 10.90 4.30 10.00
C GLU A 97 11.22 4.51 8.51
N GLY A 98 10.61 3.68 7.66
CA GLY A 98 10.84 3.73 6.21
C GLY A 98 10.49 5.07 5.58
N LYS A 99 9.39 5.72 6.01
CA LYS A 99 8.98 7.02 5.43
C LYS A 99 9.92 8.15 5.83
N GLU A 100 10.51 8.07 7.02
CA GLU A 100 11.51 9.05 7.46
C GLU A 100 12.86 8.81 6.75
N VAL A 101 13.26 7.55 6.56
CA VAL A 101 14.44 7.18 5.77
C VAL A 101 14.33 7.68 4.34
N VAL A 102 13.17 7.49 3.69
CA VAL A 102 12.95 8.00 2.32
C VAL A 102 13.16 9.52 2.25
N GLN A 103 12.64 10.28 3.23
CA GLN A 103 12.87 11.73 3.29
C GLN A 103 14.36 12.07 3.46
N ILE A 104 15.06 11.41 4.38
CA ILE A 104 16.49 11.62 4.60
C ILE A 104 17.28 11.34 3.31
N LEU A 105 16.99 10.22 2.63
CA LEU A 105 17.65 9.86 1.37
C LEU A 105 17.35 10.88 0.26
N CYS A 106 16.11 11.35 0.14
CA CYS A 106 15.76 12.41 -0.81
C CYS A 106 16.59 13.68 -0.55
N ARG A 107 16.71 14.11 0.71
CA ARG A 107 17.54 15.27 1.06
C ARG A 107 19.00 15.06 0.67
N GLU A 108 19.59 13.91 1.02
CA GLU A 108 20.98 13.59 0.69
C GLU A 108 21.21 13.57 -0.83
N ILE A 109 20.27 13.00 -1.60
CA ILE A 109 20.33 13.00 -3.07
C ILE A 109 20.28 14.43 -3.62
N ALA A 110 19.37 15.27 -3.09
CA ALA A 110 19.24 16.67 -3.49
C ALA A 110 20.44 17.55 -3.07
N GLN A 111 21.28 17.07 -2.15
CA GLN A 111 22.56 17.68 -1.77
C GLN A 111 23.75 17.20 -2.61
N GLY A 112 23.59 16.11 -3.37
CA GLY A 112 24.66 15.53 -4.20
C GLY A 112 25.16 14.17 -3.74
N GLY A 113 24.59 13.60 -2.68
CA GLY A 113 24.93 12.26 -2.21
C GLY A 113 24.43 11.15 -3.13
N HIS A 114 24.95 9.93 -2.90
CA HIS A 114 24.50 8.67 -3.51
C HIS A 114 24.60 8.59 -5.04
N GLU A 115 25.50 9.37 -5.66
CA GLU A 115 25.71 9.30 -7.11
C GLU A 115 26.21 7.94 -7.57
N GLU A 116 26.95 7.22 -6.74
CA GLU A 116 27.39 5.86 -7.02
C GLU A 116 26.22 4.90 -7.26
N ILE A 117 25.07 5.17 -6.62
CA ILE A 117 23.82 4.44 -6.87
C ILE A 117 23.14 5.00 -8.12
N LEU A 118 22.93 6.32 -8.20
CA LEU A 118 22.10 6.94 -9.25
C LEU A 118 22.73 6.92 -10.66
N ARG A 119 24.05 6.74 -10.77
CA ARG A 119 24.72 6.46 -12.04
C ARG A 119 24.28 5.14 -12.68
N HIS A 120 23.82 4.18 -11.87
CA HIS A 120 23.53 2.82 -12.32
C HIS A 120 22.10 2.36 -12.03
N CYS A 121 21.34 3.08 -11.20
CA CYS A 121 19.97 2.74 -10.82
C CYS A 121 19.09 3.98 -10.74
N ASP A 122 17.93 3.94 -11.40
CA ASP A 122 16.84 4.88 -11.12
C ASP A 122 16.00 4.33 -9.95
N VAL A 123 15.73 5.16 -8.95
CA VAL A 123 15.03 4.74 -7.74
C VAL A 123 13.70 5.48 -7.61
N TRP A 124 12.61 4.75 -7.47
CA TRP A 124 11.29 5.28 -7.15
C TRP A 124 11.00 5.03 -5.67
N PHE A 125 10.70 6.09 -4.95
CA PHE A 125 10.30 6.03 -3.56
C PHE A 125 8.82 6.35 -3.40
N VAL A 126 8.12 5.53 -2.63
CA VAL A 126 6.78 5.83 -2.11
C VAL A 126 6.92 6.00 -0.60
N PRO A 127 7.09 7.24 -0.09
CA PRO A 127 7.33 7.46 1.33
C PRO A 127 6.12 7.06 2.19
N VAL A 128 4.90 7.39 1.75
CA VAL A 128 3.68 7.10 2.49
C VAL A 128 2.75 6.31 1.58
N PHE A 129 2.78 4.98 1.70
CA PHE A 129 1.91 4.12 0.91
C PHE A 129 0.48 4.12 1.45
N ASN A 130 0.30 3.95 2.76
CA ASN A 130 -1.00 4.06 3.43
C ASN A 130 -1.25 5.49 3.91
N ALA A 131 -1.61 6.40 3.01
CA ALA A 131 -1.80 7.81 3.33
C ALA A 131 -2.89 8.07 4.39
N ASP A 132 -3.99 7.32 4.32
CA ASP A 132 -5.10 7.50 5.25
C ASP A 132 -4.76 6.97 6.64
N GLY A 133 -4.23 5.75 6.74
CA GLY A 133 -3.81 5.16 8.01
C GLY A 133 -2.63 5.90 8.64
N ASN A 134 -1.72 6.48 7.83
CA ASN A 134 -0.59 7.29 8.32
C ASN A 134 -1.04 8.50 9.14
N ASP A 135 -2.05 9.22 8.64
CA ASP A 135 -2.50 10.48 9.24
C ASP A 135 -3.43 10.26 10.45
N GLU A 136 -3.90 9.02 10.68
CA GLU A 136 -4.58 8.61 11.92
C GLU A 136 -3.59 8.39 13.08
N ILE A 137 -2.77 9.41 13.37
CA ILE A 137 -1.77 9.36 14.44
C ILE A 137 -2.47 9.33 15.80
N ASN A 138 -2.23 8.26 16.56
CA ASN A 138 -2.75 8.10 17.92
C ASN A 138 -1.69 7.46 18.84
N ILE A 139 -1.68 7.88 20.10
CA ILE A 139 -0.76 7.36 21.11
C ILE A 139 -1.10 5.92 21.54
N GLY A 140 -2.34 5.48 21.30
CA GLY A 140 -2.82 4.13 21.52
C GLY A 140 -2.47 3.15 20.39
N ASN A 141 -1.89 3.63 19.28
CA ASN A 141 -1.39 2.75 18.23
C ASN A 141 -0.01 2.20 18.62
N ARG A 142 0.18 0.88 18.47
CA ARG A 142 1.46 0.17 18.70
C ARG A 142 2.07 0.45 20.08
N THR A 143 1.28 0.31 21.14
CA THR A 143 1.64 0.64 22.53
C THR A 143 2.92 -0.04 23.07
N ASN A 144 3.28 -1.23 22.57
CA ASN A 144 4.50 -1.93 23.00
C ASN A 144 5.78 -1.41 22.33
N GLN A 145 5.70 -0.58 21.30
CA GLN A 145 6.86 -0.08 20.53
C GLN A 145 7.65 0.97 21.32
N ASN A 146 8.96 1.10 21.09
CA ASN A 146 9.78 2.15 21.70
C ASN A 146 9.82 3.43 20.84
N GLY A 147 8.85 4.30 21.04
CA GLY A 147 8.74 5.55 20.30
C GLY A 147 7.97 5.46 18.99
N PRO A 148 7.74 6.60 18.31
CA PRO A 148 7.87 7.97 18.83
C PRO A 148 6.79 8.34 19.88
N ASP A 149 7.12 9.31 20.74
CA ASP A 149 6.28 9.82 21.84
C ASP A 149 5.03 10.60 21.41
N GLY A 150 4.97 11.02 20.15
CA GLY A 150 3.81 11.66 19.52
C GLY A 150 2.78 10.66 18.99
N GLY A 151 3.16 9.38 18.87
CA GLY A 151 2.28 8.32 18.40
C GLY A 151 2.53 8.01 16.95
N VAL A 152 1.82 7.02 16.43
CA VAL A 152 1.98 6.55 15.05
C VAL A 152 0.61 6.32 14.42
N GLY A 153 0.59 6.18 13.10
CA GLY A 153 -0.63 5.91 12.35
C GLY A 153 -1.24 4.53 12.65
N ARG A 154 -2.41 4.29 12.07
CA ARG A 154 -3.12 3.02 12.13
C ARG A 154 -2.58 2.04 11.09
N ARG A 155 -2.67 0.73 11.39
CA ARG A 155 -2.19 -0.35 10.50
C ARG A 155 -2.92 -0.38 9.16
N THR A 156 -4.24 -0.33 9.16
CA THR A 156 -5.08 -0.47 7.97
C THR A 156 -5.34 0.87 7.29
N ASN A 157 -5.74 0.85 6.02
CA ASN A 157 -6.19 2.06 5.31
C ASN A 157 -7.61 2.46 5.74
N ALA A 158 -8.18 3.50 5.13
CA ALA A 158 -9.54 3.96 5.44
C ALA A 158 -10.66 2.95 5.08
N GLN A 159 -10.39 1.95 4.22
CA GLN A 159 -11.32 0.82 3.97
C GLN A 159 -11.26 -0.23 5.08
N GLY A 160 -10.34 -0.11 6.04
CA GLY A 160 -10.08 -1.14 7.04
C GLY A 160 -9.25 -2.32 6.52
N LEU A 161 -8.68 -2.22 5.32
CA LEU A 161 -7.84 -3.26 4.73
C LEU A 161 -6.40 -3.16 5.23
N ASP A 162 -5.82 -4.31 5.54
CA ASP A 162 -4.37 -4.48 5.64
C ASP A 162 -3.83 -4.56 4.21
N LEU A 163 -3.20 -3.47 3.75
CA LEU A 163 -2.67 -3.36 2.38
C LEU A 163 -1.63 -4.45 2.07
N ASN A 164 -0.93 -4.97 3.09
CA ASN A 164 -0.01 -6.09 2.94
C ASN A 164 -0.75 -7.46 2.91
N ARG A 165 -2.04 -7.47 2.58
CA ARG A 165 -2.83 -8.65 2.24
C ARG A 165 -3.59 -8.49 0.92
N ASP A 166 -3.34 -7.40 0.20
CA ASP A 166 -4.18 -6.94 -0.90
C ASP A 166 -3.52 -7.14 -2.28
N PHE A 167 -2.28 -7.67 -2.35
CA PHE A 167 -1.52 -7.81 -3.60
C PHE A 167 -2.10 -8.80 -4.62
N VAL A 168 -3.01 -9.70 -4.20
CA VAL A 168 -3.72 -10.64 -5.09
C VAL A 168 -5.07 -10.09 -5.52
N LYS A 169 -5.89 -9.60 -4.57
CA LYS A 169 -7.25 -9.13 -4.87
C LYS A 169 -7.29 -7.69 -5.41
N ALA A 170 -6.24 -6.90 -5.14
CA ALA A 170 -6.03 -5.54 -5.62
C ALA A 170 -7.26 -4.62 -5.43
N GLU A 171 -7.86 -4.64 -4.24
CA GLU A 171 -9.10 -3.91 -3.97
C GLU A 171 -8.88 -2.46 -3.55
N SER A 172 -7.72 -2.17 -2.93
CA SER A 172 -7.41 -0.83 -2.45
C SER A 172 -6.89 0.08 -3.57
N PRO A 173 -7.17 1.40 -3.53
CA PRO A 173 -6.55 2.36 -4.44
C PRO A 173 -5.03 2.33 -4.36
N GLU A 174 -4.48 2.13 -3.16
CA GLU A 174 -3.04 2.08 -2.93
C GLU A 174 -2.38 0.94 -3.73
N VAL A 175 -2.90 -0.29 -3.61
CA VAL A 175 -2.35 -1.44 -4.34
C VAL A 175 -2.60 -1.32 -5.84
N ARG A 176 -3.76 -0.83 -6.28
CA ARG A 176 -4.02 -0.59 -7.72
C ARG A 176 -3.00 0.38 -8.32
N GLY A 177 -2.70 1.47 -7.62
CA GLY A 177 -1.64 2.41 -8.00
C GLY A 177 -0.27 1.76 -8.05
N LEU A 178 0.08 0.96 -7.03
CA LEU A 178 1.36 0.23 -6.97
C LEU A 178 1.52 -0.76 -8.12
N LEU A 179 0.46 -1.50 -8.47
CA LEU A 179 0.46 -2.38 -9.64
C LEU A 179 0.67 -1.59 -10.93
N GLY A 180 0.14 -0.37 -11.02
CA GLY A 180 0.46 0.57 -12.09
C GLY A 180 1.97 0.87 -12.20
N LEU A 181 2.63 1.12 -11.07
CA LEU A 181 4.08 1.31 -11.03
C LEU A 181 4.84 0.05 -11.49
N PHE A 182 4.41 -1.14 -11.07
CA PHE A 182 5.01 -2.39 -11.55
C PHE A 182 4.86 -2.57 -13.06
N ARG A 183 3.69 -2.25 -13.65
CA ARG A 183 3.47 -2.33 -15.09
C ARG A 183 4.30 -1.31 -15.86
N ASN A 184 4.39 -0.08 -15.36
CA ASN A 184 5.00 1.04 -16.09
C ASN A 184 6.53 1.10 -15.94
N HIS A 185 7.06 0.66 -14.81
CA HIS A 185 8.48 0.80 -14.49
C HIS A 185 9.22 -0.52 -14.43
N ASP A 186 8.53 -1.62 -14.10
CA ASP A 186 9.12 -2.95 -14.02
C ASP A 186 10.46 -2.98 -13.25
N PRO A 187 10.43 -2.68 -11.94
CA PRO A 187 11.65 -2.54 -11.15
C PRO A 187 12.38 -3.87 -11.02
N HIS A 188 13.71 -3.86 -11.16
CA HIS A 188 14.59 -5.00 -10.90
C HIS A 188 14.62 -5.36 -9.41
N LEU A 189 14.49 -4.35 -8.54
CA LEU A 189 14.41 -4.49 -7.09
C LEU A 189 13.14 -3.84 -6.54
N PHE A 190 12.35 -4.59 -5.78
CA PHE A 190 11.27 -4.09 -4.94
C PHE A 190 11.65 -4.21 -3.46
N MET A 191 11.49 -3.14 -2.68
CA MET A 191 11.66 -3.18 -1.24
C MET A 191 10.41 -2.65 -0.54
N ASP A 192 9.96 -3.38 0.47
CA ASP A 192 8.84 -3.00 1.32
C ASP A 192 9.35 -2.79 2.76
N LEU A 193 9.32 -1.54 3.22
CA LEU A 193 9.92 -1.13 4.49
C LEU A 193 8.88 -1.14 5.63
N HIS A 194 8.97 -2.16 6.49
CA HIS A 194 8.13 -2.40 7.66
C HIS A 194 8.88 -2.20 8.99
N THR A 195 8.13 -2.32 10.07
CA THR A 195 8.63 -2.45 11.43
C THR A 195 7.85 -3.52 12.18
N THR A 196 8.57 -4.51 12.69
CA THR A 196 7.95 -5.72 13.26
C THR A 196 7.10 -5.36 14.47
N ASN A 197 6.07 -6.15 14.77
CA ASN A 197 5.37 -6.05 16.06
C ASN A 197 6.23 -6.52 17.25
N GLY A 198 7.47 -6.96 16.97
CA GLY A 198 8.48 -7.35 17.94
C GLY A 198 8.55 -8.88 18.11
N SER A 199 9.76 -9.35 18.39
CA SER A 199 10.07 -10.73 18.76
C SER A 199 11.37 -10.72 19.57
N ASN A 200 11.65 -11.77 20.36
CA ASN A 200 12.75 -11.72 21.33
C ASN A 200 14.14 -11.94 20.68
N HIS A 201 14.64 -10.96 19.93
CA HIS A 201 15.93 -11.04 19.26
C HIS A 201 16.85 -9.84 19.52
N GLY A 202 18.13 -10.00 19.21
CA GLY A 202 19.19 -9.00 19.36
C GLY A 202 19.57 -8.26 18.07
N TYR A 203 18.86 -8.47 16.95
CA TYR A 203 19.13 -7.75 15.69
C TYR A 203 18.51 -6.34 15.66
N HIS A 204 19.10 -5.44 14.88
CA HIS A 204 18.54 -4.10 14.67
C HIS A 204 17.37 -4.10 13.70
N LEU A 205 17.47 -4.97 12.70
CA LEU A 205 16.50 -5.14 11.63
C LEU A 205 16.54 -6.58 11.16
N THR A 206 15.40 -7.14 10.81
CA THR A 206 15.32 -8.45 10.16
C THR A 206 14.75 -8.27 8.76
N TYR A 207 14.99 -9.21 7.85
CA TYR A 207 14.56 -9.10 6.46
C TYR A 207 14.11 -10.43 5.88
N ALA A 208 13.26 -10.42 4.87
CA ALA A 208 13.02 -11.60 4.05
C ALA A 208 13.23 -11.23 2.57
N PRO A 209 14.06 -11.96 1.80
CA PRO A 209 13.81 -12.03 0.36
C PRO A 209 12.41 -12.67 0.11
N SER A 210 11.92 -12.63 -1.12
CA SER A 210 10.70 -13.36 -1.49
C SER A 210 10.79 -14.82 -1.04
N LEU A 211 9.74 -15.27 -0.35
CA LEU A 211 9.55 -16.64 0.14
C LEU A 211 8.55 -17.41 -0.72
N ALA A 212 8.08 -16.82 -1.82
CA ALA A 212 7.03 -17.38 -2.65
C ALA A 212 7.45 -18.73 -3.25
N THR A 213 6.62 -19.75 -3.10
CA THR A 213 6.80 -20.98 -3.87
C THR A 213 6.41 -20.72 -5.33
N GLY A 214 7.20 -21.27 -6.25
CA GLY A 214 7.03 -20.98 -7.67
C GLY A 214 7.60 -19.62 -8.09
N GLN A 215 8.57 -19.06 -7.37
CA GLN A 215 9.47 -18.07 -7.97
C GLN A 215 10.56 -18.77 -8.79
N ASP A 216 11.31 -17.99 -9.58
CA ASP A 216 12.40 -18.53 -10.38
C ASP A 216 13.55 -19.06 -9.49
N PRO A 217 14.00 -20.33 -9.66
CA PRO A 217 14.94 -20.95 -8.73
C PRO A 217 16.35 -20.34 -8.78
N VAL A 218 16.78 -19.79 -9.93
CA VAL A 218 18.08 -19.11 -10.03
C VAL A 218 18.04 -17.77 -9.30
N LEU A 219 16.92 -17.05 -9.44
CA LEU A 219 16.69 -15.80 -8.71
C LEU A 219 16.58 -16.04 -7.20
N ASP A 220 15.89 -17.10 -6.77
CA ASP A 220 15.80 -17.53 -5.37
C ASP A 220 17.18 -17.82 -4.77
N ALA A 221 17.97 -18.68 -5.42
CA ALA A 221 19.31 -19.04 -4.98
C ALA A 221 20.21 -17.79 -4.88
N PHE A 222 20.22 -16.94 -5.91
CA PHE A 222 21.00 -15.70 -5.90
C PHE A 222 20.63 -14.78 -4.73
N MET A 223 19.33 -14.63 -4.42
CA MET A 223 18.90 -13.80 -3.31
C MET A 223 19.36 -14.33 -1.95
N HIS A 224 19.23 -15.64 -1.73
CA HIS A 224 19.55 -16.28 -0.46
C HIS A 224 21.05 -16.49 -0.24
N GLU A 225 21.80 -16.83 -1.28
CA GLU A 225 23.19 -17.30 -1.17
C GLU A 225 24.21 -16.18 -1.46
N GLU A 226 23.84 -15.16 -2.23
CA GLU A 226 24.75 -14.09 -2.63
C GLU A 226 24.29 -12.70 -2.18
N PHE A 227 23.10 -12.27 -2.60
CA PHE A 227 22.65 -10.89 -2.46
C PHE A 227 22.44 -10.51 -0.99
N MET A 228 21.59 -11.24 -0.26
CA MET A 228 21.28 -10.91 1.13
C MET A 228 22.46 -11.12 2.09
N PRO A 229 23.32 -12.16 1.92
CA PRO A 229 24.59 -12.25 2.66
C PRO A 229 25.51 -11.04 2.45
N ALA A 230 25.63 -10.53 1.22
CA ALA A 230 26.41 -9.32 0.94
C ALA A 230 25.82 -8.07 1.61
N VAL A 231 24.48 -7.92 1.60
CA VAL A 231 23.79 -6.82 2.33
C VAL A 231 24.04 -6.92 3.83
N ARG A 232 23.97 -8.13 4.40
CA ARG A 232 24.23 -8.38 5.83
C ARG A 232 25.66 -8.01 6.22
N ALA A 233 26.64 -8.48 5.45
CA ALA A 233 28.05 -8.16 5.69
C ALA A 233 28.32 -6.65 5.60
N ARG A 234 27.74 -5.98 4.61
CA ARG A 234 27.89 -4.53 4.42
C ARG A 234 27.27 -3.71 5.55
N SER A 235 26.04 -4.05 5.97
CA SER A 235 25.34 -3.35 7.06
C SER A 235 26.11 -3.45 8.38
N LEU A 236 26.67 -4.62 8.66
CA LEU A 236 27.51 -4.83 9.83
C LEU A 236 28.83 -4.05 9.74
N LYS A 237 29.55 -4.18 8.61
CA LYS A 237 30.87 -3.56 8.42
C LYS A 237 30.82 -2.04 8.49
N ASN A 238 29.86 -1.42 7.80
CA ASN A 238 29.87 0.03 7.58
C ASN A 238 29.15 0.80 8.69
N ASP A 239 28.10 0.22 9.28
CA ASP A 239 27.21 0.94 10.18
C ASP A 239 26.99 0.23 11.53
N GLN A 240 27.67 -0.90 11.76
CA GLN A 240 27.47 -1.77 12.94
C GLN A 240 26.01 -2.25 13.09
N VAL A 241 25.27 -2.31 11.97
CA VAL A 241 23.86 -2.71 11.94
C VAL A 241 23.77 -4.22 11.72
N ARG A 242 23.47 -4.94 12.80
CA ARG A 242 23.20 -6.38 12.80
C ARG A 242 21.85 -6.67 12.16
N VAL A 243 21.85 -7.40 11.04
CA VAL A 243 20.64 -7.86 10.35
C VAL A 243 20.59 -9.37 10.17
N PHE A 244 19.39 -9.94 10.10
CA PHE A 244 19.19 -11.39 9.97
C PHE A 244 17.89 -11.73 9.23
N ASP A 245 17.75 -12.99 8.83
CA ASP A 245 16.52 -13.49 8.19
C ASP A 245 15.30 -13.30 9.11
N TYR A 246 14.21 -12.82 8.55
CA TYR A 246 12.97 -12.54 9.26
C TYR A 246 12.36 -13.83 9.77
N GLY A 247 11.96 -13.77 11.02
CA GLY A 247 11.23 -14.83 11.66
C GLY A 247 10.78 -14.42 13.05
N ASN A 248 10.10 -15.34 13.69
CA ASN A 248 9.65 -15.19 15.06
C ASN A 248 9.93 -16.49 15.82
N PHE A 249 9.76 -16.43 17.14
CA PHE A 249 9.67 -17.62 17.99
C PHE A 249 8.17 -17.93 18.20
N PRO A 250 7.49 -18.56 17.22
CA PRO A 250 6.08 -18.86 17.33
C PRO A 250 5.80 -19.75 18.54
N ARG A 251 4.71 -19.44 19.25
CA ARG A 251 4.00 -20.45 20.03
C ARG A 251 3.22 -21.28 19.00
N SER A 252 3.31 -22.61 19.03
CA SER A 252 2.59 -23.39 18.01
C SER A 252 1.09 -23.29 18.17
N ARG A 253 0.40 -23.66 17.08
CA ARG A 253 -1.04 -23.69 16.97
C ARG A 253 -1.68 -24.84 17.76
N ASP A 254 -0.88 -25.83 18.15
CA ASP A 254 -1.31 -27.13 18.70
C ASP A 254 -0.77 -27.35 20.14
N GLY A 255 -0.17 -26.33 20.75
CA GLY A 255 0.42 -26.41 22.09
C GLY A 255 1.83 -27.04 22.15
N GLN A 256 2.28 -27.76 21.12
CA GLN A 256 3.68 -28.21 21.02
C GLN A 256 4.60 -27.05 20.66
N LYS A 257 5.40 -26.50 21.58
CA LYS A 257 6.37 -25.44 21.25
C LYS A 257 7.23 -25.90 20.06
N TYR A 258 7.33 -25.11 18.99
CA TYR A 258 8.40 -25.30 18.01
C TYR A 258 9.71 -25.15 18.79
N ASP A 259 10.42 -26.23 19.13
CA ASP A 259 11.59 -26.39 20.04
C ASP A 259 12.47 -25.14 20.33
N GLY A 260 11.89 -24.05 20.82
CA GLY A 260 12.49 -22.72 20.80
C GLY A 260 13.00 -22.22 19.43
N GLY A 261 12.42 -22.66 18.30
CA GLY A 261 12.92 -22.37 16.94
C GLY A 261 12.50 -21.01 16.35
N TRP A 262 13.25 -20.55 15.35
CA TRP A 262 13.05 -19.31 14.59
C TRP A 262 12.41 -19.59 13.22
N TRP A 263 11.20 -19.09 12.99
CA TRP A 263 10.39 -19.46 11.83
C TRP A 263 9.89 -18.24 11.05
N ALA A 264 9.99 -18.29 9.72
CA ALA A 264 9.40 -17.30 8.84
C ALA A 264 7.85 -17.35 8.87
N PHE A 265 7.23 -16.27 8.40
CA PHE A 265 5.79 -16.08 8.53
C PHE A 265 4.98 -16.79 7.44
N SER A 266 5.19 -16.46 6.16
CA SER A 266 4.38 -17.02 5.08
C SER A 266 4.98 -16.79 3.69
N ALA A 267 4.70 -17.73 2.78
CA ALA A 267 5.07 -17.71 1.36
C ALA A 267 3.94 -17.22 0.42
N HIS A 268 2.76 -16.90 0.95
CA HIS A 268 1.62 -16.55 0.12
C HIS A 268 1.81 -15.25 -0.69
N PRO A 269 1.30 -15.18 -1.94
CA PRO A 269 1.42 -14.03 -2.83
C PRO A 269 0.63 -12.79 -2.41
N ARG A 270 -0.32 -12.88 -1.47
CA ARG A 270 -0.99 -11.69 -0.90
C ARG A 270 -0.04 -10.69 -0.23
N LEU A 271 1.18 -11.14 0.09
CA LEU A 271 2.24 -10.37 0.74
C LEU A 271 3.12 -9.70 -0.33
N GLY A 272 3.41 -8.41 -0.18
CA GLY A 272 4.04 -7.62 -1.24
C GLY A 272 5.40 -8.12 -1.69
N TRP A 273 6.23 -8.59 -0.75
CA TRP A 273 7.57 -9.06 -1.11
C TRP A 273 7.53 -10.42 -1.83
N ASN A 274 6.62 -11.33 -1.47
CA ASN A 274 6.40 -12.58 -2.19
C ASN A 274 5.84 -12.30 -3.59
N TYR A 275 4.89 -11.36 -3.70
CA TYR A 275 4.36 -10.91 -4.97
C TYR A 275 5.45 -10.39 -5.92
N GLY A 276 6.39 -9.58 -5.42
CA GLY A 276 7.52 -9.09 -6.22
C GLY A 276 8.40 -10.21 -6.78
N GLY A 277 8.66 -11.26 -5.99
CA GLY A 277 9.44 -12.42 -6.44
C GLY A 277 8.76 -13.22 -7.56
N LEU A 278 7.44 -13.38 -7.50
CA LEU A 278 6.64 -14.05 -8.55
C LEU A 278 6.61 -13.29 -9.88
N ARG A 279 7.06 -12.02 -9.89
CA ARG A 279 7.25 -11.23 -11.12
C ARG A 279 8.66 -11.37 -11.72
N ASN A 280 9.45 -12.33 -11.23
CA ASN A 280 10.86 -12.56 -11.58
C ASN A 280 11.75 -11.35 -11.26
N ARG A 281 11.51 -10.69 -10.12
CA ARG A 281 12.28 -9.52 -9.66
C ARG A 281 12.82 -9.77 -8.27
N LEU A 282 13.94 -9.13 -7.95
CA LEU A 282 14.45 -9.15 -6.58
C LEU A 282 13.45 -8.42 -5.70
N SER A 283 13.13 -8.99 -4.55
CA SER A 283 12.09 -8.48 -3.69
C SER A 283 12.44 -8.70 -2.23
N ILE A 284 12.33 -7.66 -1.41
CA ILE A 284 12.84 -7.66 -0.04
C ILE A 284 11.80 -7.02 0.90
N LEU A 285 11.42 -7.75 1.94
CA LEU A 285 10.80 -7.22 3.15
C LEU A 285 11.89 -6.75 4.11
N SER A 286 11.76 -5.55 4.66
CA SER A 286 12.55 -5.05 5.78
C SER A 286 11.68 -4.91 7.01
N GLU A 287 12.15 -5.35 8.17
CA GLU A 287 11.41 -5.32 9.44
C GLU A 287 12.31 -4.71 10.53
N ALA A 288 12.25 -3.38 10.68
CA ALA A 288 12.99 -2.68 11.73
C ALA A 288 12.49 -3.11 13.12
N TYR A 289 13.37 -3.17 14.11
CA TYR A 289 13.02 -3.75 15.39
C TYR A 289 12.29 -2.77 16.31
N ALA A 290 10.98 -2.94 16.50
CA ALA A 290 10.11 -2.05 17.27
C ALA A 290 10.58 -1.67 18.68
N TYR A 291 11.40 -2.48 19.34
CA TYR A 291 11.83 -2.21 20.72
C TYR A 291 13.10 -1.36 20.82
N LYS A 292 13.75 -1.06 19.69
CA LYS A 292 14.86 -0.10 19.63
C LYS A 292 14.36 1.35 19.63
N PRO A 293 15.15 2.31 20.15
CA PRO A 293 14.84 3.73 20.06
C PRO A 293 14.50 4.17 18.63
N PHE A 294 13.61 5.16 18.49
CA PHE A 294 13.07 5.54 17.17
C PHE A 294 14.16 6.01 16.19
N ASP A 295 15.15 6.76 16.67
CA ASP A 295 16.32 7.18 15.91
C ASP A 295 17.19 5.98 15.48
N ASP A 296 17.42 5.00 16.37
CA ASP A 296 18.18 3.78 16.02
C ASP A 296 17.45 2.93 14.97
N ARG A 297 16.10 2.91 15.02
CA ARG A 297 15.28 2.27 13.99
C ARG A 297 15.39 2.96 12.63
N ILE A 298 15.34 4.30 12.58
CA ILE A 298 15.58 5.07 11.34
C ILE A 298 17.00 4.80 10.81
N ARG A 299 18.02 4.84 11.69
CA ARG A 299 19.42 4.60 11.33
C ARG A 299 19.64 3.21 10.73
N SER A 300 19.11 2.17 11.37
CA SER A 300 19.23 0.79 10.90
C SER A 300 18.47 0.53 9.60
N THR A 301 17.27 1.08 9.44
CA THR A 301 16.54 1.03 8.16
C THR A 301 17.30 1.73 7.05
N LYS A 302 17.89 2.92 7.30
CA LYS A 302 18.71 3.63 6.31
C LYS A 302 19.94 2.83 5.89
N SER A 303 20.68 2.27 6.86
CA SER A 303 21.84 1.41 6.60
C SER A 303 21.45 0.22 5.72
N PHE A 304 20.32 -0.43 6.02
CA PHE A 304 19.84 -1.57 5.26
C PHE A 304 19.47 -1.19 3.81
N VAL A 305 18.75 -0.07 3.62
CA VAL A 305 18.37 0.43 2.29
C VAL A 305 19.59 0.79 1.46
N LEU A 306 20.53 1.56 2.01
CA LEU A 306 21.76 1.93 1.30
C LEU A 306 22.64 0.71 1.01
N SER A 307 22.71 -0.24 1.95
CA SER A 307 23.46 -1.48 1.74
C SER A 307 22.85 -2.31 0.61
N SER A 308 21.52 -2.39 0.53
CA SER A 308 20.79 -3.08 -0.53
C SER A 308 21.01 -2.42 -1.90
N LEU A 309 20.88 -1.10 -1.98
CA LEU A 309 21.08 -0.35 -3.22
C LEU A 309 22.53 -0.39 -3.72
N ARG A 310 23.52 -0.35 -2.82
CA ARG A 310 24.94 -0.48 -3.19
C ARG A 310 25.26 -1.88 -3.70
N THR A 311 24.80 -2.92 -3.02
CA THR A 311 24.94 -4.31 -3.49
C THR A 311 24.26 -4.50 -4.85
N LEU A 312 23.09 -3.91 -5.06
CA LEU A 312 22.37 -3.92 -6.35
C LEU A 312 23.22 -3.37 -7.50
N VAL A 313 23.81 -2.17 -7.33
CA VAL A 313 24.59 -1.55 -8.41
C VAL A 313 25.96 -2.21 -8.64
N GLU A 314 26.55 -2.77 -7.59
CA GLU A 314 27.77 -3.59 -7.68
C GLU A 314 27.52 -4.89 -8.46
N ARG A 315 26.35 -5.51 -8.29
CA ARG A 315 25.93 -6.75 -8.98
C ARG A 315 25.09 -6.49 -10.23
N ARG A 316 25.08 -5.27 -10.77
CA ARG A 316 24.10 -4.84 -11.78
C ARG A 316 24.00 -5.72 -13.03
N LYS A 317 25.13 -6.25 -13.52
CA LYS A 317 25.15 -7.12 -14.71
C LYS A 317 24.48 -8.47 -14.42
N THR A 318 24.83 -9.08 -13.28
CA THR A 318 24.24 -10.33 -12.79
C THR A 318 22.75 -10.16 -12.55
N VAL A 319 22.34 -9.08 -11.88
CA VAL A 319 20.93 -8.80 -11.59
C VAL A 319 20.10 -8.66 -12.88
N ALA A 320 20.58 -7.88 -13.85
CA ALA A 320 19.90 -7.74 -15.14
C ALA A 320 19.78 -9.11 -15.85
N ALA A 321 20.88 -9.86 -15.94
CA ALA A 321 20.90 -11.16 -16.61
C ALA A 321 19.98 -12.18 -15.94
N ILE A 322 19.93 -12.24 -14.60
CA ILE A 322 19.05 -13.17 -13.87
C ILE A 322 17.58 -12.81 -14.08
N CYS A 323 17.21 -11.52 -14.00
CA CYS A 323 15.84 -11.09 -14.25
C CYS A 323 15.40 -11.39 -15.69
N ASP A 324 16.23 -11.07 -16.68
CA ASP A 324 15.95 -11.34 -18.09
C ASP A 324 15.81 -12.85 -18.34
N ALA A 325 16.74 -13.66 -17.82
CA ALA A 325 16.69 -15.11 -17.98
C ALA A 325 15.49 -15.75 -17.26
N ALA A 326 15.07 -15.21 -16.12
CA ALA A 326 13.88 -15.67 -15.41
C ALA A 326 12.59 -15.38 -16.20
N ASP A 327 12.53 -14.23 -16.89
CA ASP A 327 11.41 -13.89 -17.78
C ASP A 327 11.35 -14.82 -19.01
N LEU A 328 12.51 -15.10 -19.63
CA LEU A 328 12.61 -16.03 -20.76
C LEU A 328 12.24 -17.46 -20.37
N ARG A 329 12.64 -17.93 -19.17
CA ARG A 329 12.28 -19.27 -18.69
C ARG A 329 10.77 -19.50 -18.59
N VAL A 330 9.96 -18.45 -18.36
CA VAL A 330 8.50 -18.59 -18.32
C VAL A 330 7.88 -18.43 -19.71
N SER A 331 8.39 -17.50 -20.51
CA SER A 331 7.80 -17.17 -21.82
C SER A 331 8.24 -18.11 -22.94
N GLU A 332 9.46 -18.63 -22.87
CA GLU A 332 10.08 -19.40 -23.97
C GLU A 332 10.31 -20.87 -23.63
N SER A 333 10.21 -21.31 -22.37
CA SER A 333 10.33 -22.73 -22.04
C SER A 333 9.07 -23.52 -22.42
N ASP A 334 9.25 -24.78 -22.83
CA ASP A 334 8.16 -25.72 -23.08
C ASP A 334 7.58 -26.33 -21.79
N VAL A 335 8.27 -26.17 -20.66
CA VAL A 335 7.83 -26.67 -19.35
C VAL A 335 7.99 -25.58 -18.31
N VAL A 336 6.88 -24.93 -17.97
CA VAL A 336 6.77 -24.09 -16.77
C VAL A 336 5.97 -24.87 -15.73
N THR A 337 6.42 -24.82 -14.47
CA THR A 337 5.75 -25.49 -13.36
C THR A 337 5.18 -24.50 -12.36
N PHE A 338 4.16 -24.95 -11.64
CA PHE A 338 3.56 -24.27 -10.49
C PHE A 338 3.58 -25.22 -9.30
N GLY A 339 4.03 -24.70 -8.15
CA GLY A 339 4.11 -25.43 -6.90
C GLY A 339 3.09 -24.94 -5.89
N HIS A 340 2.29 -25.85 -5.32
CA HIS A 340 1.27 -25.59 -4.30
C HIS A 340 1.36 -26.59 -3.15
N ASP A 341 0.47 -26.46 -2.16
CA ASP A 341 0.53 -27.18 -0.87
C ASP A 341 1.85 -26.83 -0.17
N ILE A 342 1.95 -25.56 0.22
CA ILE A 342 3.19 -24.97 0.73
C ILE A 342 3.50 -25.48 2.14
N GLU A 343 4.75 -25.84 2.36
CA GLU A 343 5.28 -26.12 3.69
C GLU A 343 6.62 -25.43 3.96
N PRO A 344 6.96 -25.14 5.23
CA PRO A 344 8.31 -24.73 5.60
C PRO A 344 9.33 -25.80 5.21
N VAL A 345 10.51 -25.37 4.75
CA VAL A 345 11.66 -26.27 4.58
C VAL A 345 12.10 -26.80 5.95
N PRO A 346 12.57 -28.06 6.07
CA PRO A 346 13.11 -28.57 7.32
C PRO A 346 14.12 -27.59 7.96
N PRO A 347 14.03 -27.32 9.27
CA PRO A 347 14.86 -26.31 9.90
C PRO A 347 16.32 -26.75 9.99
N GLU A 348 17.22 -25.80 9.90
CA GLU A 348 18.66 -25.99 10.14
C GLU A 348 19.05 -25.33 11.47
N LYS A 349 19.99 -25.92 12.20
CA LYS A 349 20.52 -25.29 13.41
C LYS A 349 21.38 -24.08 13.05
N ARG A 350 20.98 -22.90 13.50
CA ARG A 350 21.74 -21.66 13.33
C ARG A 350 21.82 -20.88 14.63
N THR A 351 22.90 -20.11 14.78
CA THR A 351 23.03 -19.17 15.90
C THR A 351 22.15 -17.95 15.67
N VAL A 352 21.22 -17.72 16.59
CA VAL A 352 20.32 -16.56 16.63
C VAL A 352 20.70 -15.69 17.83
N LEU A 353 20.66 -14.36 17.65
CA LEU A 353 20.87 -13.41 18.73
C LEU A 353 19.57 -13.20 19.50
N ILE A 354 19.59 -13.42 20.82
CA ILE A 354 18.45 -13.21 21.72
C ILE A 354 18.67 -11.92 22.50
N GLY A 355 17.72 -10.99 22.39
CA GLY A 355 17.79 -9.70 23.09
C GLY A 355 17.30 -9.80 24.53
N LYS A 356 17.70 -8.86 25.37
CA LYS A 356 17.11 -8.69 26.72
C LYS A 356 16.00 -7.65 26.65
N LEU A 357 14.76 -8.09 26.83
CA LEU A 357 13.59 -7.22 26.84
C LEU A 357 13.25 -6.74 28.24
N GLU A 358 12.91 -5.47 28.35
CA GLU A 358 12.39 -4.85 29.56
C GLU A 358 11.09 -4.10 29.26
N ARG A 359 10.13 -4.18 30.18
CA ARG A 359 8.92 -3.37 30.12
C ARG A 359 9.12 -2.14 30.99
N VAL A 360 9.16 -0.97 30.36
CA VAL A 360 9.38 0.30 31.04
C VAL A 360 8.15 1.17 30.96
N LYS A 361 7.91 1.99 32.00
CA LYS A 361 6.87 3.03 31.97
C LYS A 361 7.23 4.04 30.89
N TRP A 362 6.30 4.33 29.99
CA TRP A 362 6.55 5.25 28.87
C TRP A 362 6.44 6.71 29.35
N SER A 363 5.24 7.08 29.79
CA SER A 363 4.88 8.37 30.37
C SER A 363 3.53 8.20 31.06
N ASP A 364 3.12 9.14 31.91
CA ASP A 364 1.90 9.03 32.72
C ASP A 364 0.61 8.85 31.89
N ARG A 365 0.64 9.15 30.58
CA ARG A 365 -0.51 9.04 29.67
C ARG A 365 -0.44 7.86 28.68
N ARG A 366 0.63 7.05 28.68
CA ARG A 366 0.86 5.98 27.66
C ARG A 366 1.01 4.57 28.22
N GLY A 367 0.98 4.39 29.54
CA GLY A 367 1.22 3.07 30.14
C GLY A 367 2.68 2.63 29.99
N SER A 368 2.91 1.46 29.38
CA SER A 368 4.25 0.85 29.27
C SER A 368 4.63 0.49 27.85
N LYS A 369 5.93 0.50 27.56
CA LYS A 369 6.55 0.04 26.30
C LYS A 369 7.53 -1.08 26.57
N LEU A 370 7.87 -1.83 25.52
CA LEU A 370 9.00 -2.74 25.54
C LEU A 370 10.24 -2.05 24.97
N VAL A 371 11.35 -2.21 25.66
CA VAL A 371 12.68 -1.80 25.21
C VAL A 371 13.59 -3.01 25.17
N VAL A 372 14.57 -2.97 24.29
CA VAL A 372 15.61 -4.00 24.20
C VAL A 372 16.97 -3.38 24.55
N SER A 373 17.76 -4.07 25.37
CA SER A 373 19.17 -3.72 25.56
C SER A 373 19.96 -3.98 24.27
N ASP A 374 21.08 -3.29 24.07
CA ASP A 374 22.02 -3.68 23.03
C ASP A 374 22.75 -4.99 23.35
N ASP A 375 22.73 -5.42 24.63
CA ASP A 375 23.19 -6.73 25.08
C ASP A 375 22.32 -7.86 24.53
N TYR A 376 22.98 -8.95 24.17
CA TYR A 376 22.34 -10.14 23.62
C TYR A 376 23.11 -11.39 23.97
N THR A 377 22.40 -12.51 24.00
CA THR A 377 23.02 -13.85 24.06
C THR A 377 22.95 -14.51 22.68
N LYS A 378 23.90 -15.41 22.42
CA LYS A 378 23.90 -16.25 21.23
C LYS A 378 23.28 -17.60 21.60
N ARG A 379 22.28 -18.04 20.84
CA ARG A 379 21.64 -19.34 21.04
C ARG A 379 21.57 -20.10 19.74
N GLU A 380 21.99 -21.35 19.75
CA GLU A 380 21.72 -22.28 18.67
C GLU A 380 20.25 -22.72 18.75
N VAL A 381 19.49 -22.47 17.68
CA VAL A 381 18.07 -22.85 17.59
C VAL A 381 17.78 -23.42 16.19
N PRO A 382 16.74 -24.25 16.04
CA PRO A 382 16.22 -24.61 14.72
C PRO A 382 15.74 -23.35 13.99
N VAL A 383 16.17 -23.15 12.74
CA VAL A 383 15.81 -22.00 11.90
C VAL A 383 15.21 -22.50 10.59
N SER A 384 13.97 -22.10 10.30
CA SER A 384 13.35 -22.32 9.00
C SER A 384 12.80 -21.00 8.46
N VAL A 385 13.47 -20.50 7.43
CA VAL A 385 13.17 -19.19 6.81
C VAL A 385 12.92 -19.32 5.31
N ARG A 386 12.57 -20.52 4.85
CA ARG A 386 12.26 -20.86 3.47
C ARG A 386 11.03 -21.77 3.42
N PHE A 387 10.35 -21.75 2.30
CA PHE A 387 9.20 -22.60 2.02
C PHE A 387 9.44 -23.41 0.74
N ARG A 388 8.81 -24.57 0.64
CA ARG A 388 8.76 -25.40 -0.57
C ARG A 388 7.34 -25.84 -0.85
N ALA A 389 7.05 -26.14 -2.11
CA ALA A 389 5.80 -26.77 -2.49
C ALA A 389 5.90 -28.29 -2.29
N ARG A 390 4.86 -28.92 -1.73
CA ARG A 390 4.76 -30.39 -1.67
C ARG A 390 4.35 -31.00 -3.00
N GLN A 391 3.59 -30.25 -3.78
CA GLN A 391 3.09 -30.69 -5.08
C GLN A 391 3.53 -29.70 -6.15
N THR A 392 3.95 -30.24 -7.30
CA THR A 392 4.35 -29.46 -8.46
C THR A 392 3.63 -29.99 -9.69
N VAL A 393 3.01 -29.08 -10.43
CA VAL A 393 2.25 -29.40 -11.65
C VAL A 393 2.81 -28.62 -12.83
N LYS A 394 2.72 -29.20 -14.03
CA LYS A 394 3.03 -28.49 -15.28
C LYS A 394 1.90 -27.50 -15.58
N LEU A 395 2.25 -26.30 -16.02
CA LEU A 395 1.27 -25.31 -16.47
C LEU A 395 0.63 -25.74 -17.79
N PRO A 396 -0.66 -25.42 -18.01
CA PRO A 396 -1.31 -25.63 -19.30
C PRO A 396 -0.71 -24.72 -20.38
N VAL A 397 -1.14 -24.87 -21.65
CA VAL A 397 -0.81 -23.87 -22.68
C VAL A 397 -1.51 -22.54 -22.38
N ALA A 398 -2.77 -22.61 -21.93
CA ALA A 398 -3.53 -21.46 -21.49
C ALA A 398 -4.58 -21.82 -20.44
N TRP A 399 -5.05 -20.84 -19.69
CA TRP A 399 -6.28 -20.93 -18.90
C TRP A 399 -7.43 -20.28 -19.67
N ALA A 400 -8.57 -20.94 -19.74
CA ALA A 400 -9.81 -20.40 -20.27
C ALA A 400 -10.82 -20.19 -19.13
N ILE A 401 -11.22 -18.93 -18.90
CA ILE A 401 -12.17 -18.56 -17.86
C ILE A 401 -13.56 -18.50 -18.49
N VAL A 402 -14.34 -19.56 -18.28
CA VAL A 402 -15.67 -19.75 -18.86
C VAL A 402 -16.69 -18.98 -18.00
N SER A 403 -17.30 -17.93 -18.57
CA SER A 403 -18.14 -16.94 -17.85
C SER A 403 -17.36 -15.98 -16.92
N PRO A 404 -16.46 -15.16 -17.48
CA PRO A 404 -15.68 -14.19 -16.70
C PRO A 404 -16.56 -13.02 -16.21
N SER A 405 -16.39 -12.60 -14.95
CA SER A 405 -16.89 -11.30 -14.49
C SER A 405 -15.95 -10.17 -14.92
N ASP A 406 -16.45 -8.94 -14.97
CA ASP A 406 -15.62 -7.76 -15.23
C ASP A 406 -14.58 -7.54 -14.14
N ASP A 407 -14.86 -7.95 -12.90
CA ASP A 407 -13.90 -7.90 -11.79
C ASP A 407 -12.73 -8.83 -12.01
N ILE A 408 -12.96 -10.06 -12.50
CA ILE A 408 -11.88 -11.00 -12.84
C ILE A 408 -11.01 -10.41 -13.96
N LEU A 409 -11.62 -9.90 -15.02
CA LEU A 409 -10.90 -9.28 -16.13
C LEU A 409 -10.05 -8.09 -15.63
N ARG A 410 -10.66 -7.18 -14.86
CA ARG A 410 -10.00 -6.00 -14.31
C ARG A 410 -8.82 -6.39 -13.44
N THR A 411 -8.99 -7.34 -12.51
CA THR A 411 -7.91 -7.78 -11.60
C THR A 411 -6.74 -8.39 -12.37
N LEU A 412 -6.99 -9.24 -13.37
CA LEU A 412 -5.93 -9.80 -14.22
C LEU A 412 -5.16 -8.70 -14.97
N LEU A 413 -5.88 -7.76 -15.58
CA LEU A 413 -5.26 -6.63 -16.29
C LEU A 413 -4.50 -5.69 -15.35
N LEU A 414 -4.97 -5.47 -14.12
CA LEU A 414 -4.27 -4.71 -13.09
C LEU A 414 -2.93 -5.36 -12.72
N HIS A 415 -2.84 -6.69 -12.62
CA HIS A 415 -1.55 -7.35 -12.44
C HIS A 415 -0.62 -7.24 -13.65
N GLY A 416 -1.14 -6.83 -14.81
CA GLY A 416 -0.42 -6.79 -16.08
C GLY A 416 -0.39 -8.14 -16.79
N ILE A 417 -1.28 -9.07 -16.43
CA ILE A 417 -1.43 -10.34 -17.12
C ILE A 417 -2.04 -10.07 -18.49
N GLU A 418 -1.44 -10.63 -19.53
CA GLU A 418 -2.00 -10.57 -20.87
C GLU A 418 -3.24 -11.47 -20.96
N VAL A 419 -4.37 -10.82 -21.27
CA VAL A 419 -5.66 -11.48 -21.45
C VAL A 419 -6.12 -11.30 -22.89
N ARG A 420 -6.62 -12.38 -23.48
CA ARG A 420 -7.34 -12.37 -24.75
C ARG A 420 -8.80 -12.76 -24.52
N ARG A 421 -9.68 -12.35 -25.43
CA ARG A 421 -11.11 -12.71 -25.43
C ARG A 421 -11.42 -13.50 -26.69
N VAL A 422 -11.96 -14.70 -26.51
CA VAL A 422 -12.41 -15.56 -27.61
C VAL A 422 -13.50 -14.84 -28.41
N VAL A 423 -13.41 -14.87 -29.74
CA VAL A 423 -14.33 -14.11 -30.64
C VAL A 423 -15.39 -14.97 -31.31
N GLU A 424 -15.31 -16.29 -31.16
CA GLU A 424 -16.32 -17.22 -31.65
C GLU A 424 -16.30 -18.51 -30.82
N ALA A 425 -17.42 -19.23 -30.79
CA ALA A 425 -17.48 -20.50 -30.07
C ALA A 425 -16.57 -21.55 -30.72
N ILE A 426 -15.85 -22.31 -29.89
CA ILE A 426 -14.98 -23.40 -30.35
C ILE A 426 -14.93 -24.54 -29.33
N GLU A 427 -14.95 -25.79 -29.79
CA GLU A 427 -14.68 -26.96 -28.97
C GLU A 427 -13.17 -27.18 -28.84
N VAL A 428 -12.70 -27.41 -27.63
CA VAL A 428 -11.28 -27.66 -27.32
C VAL A 428 -11.13 -28.85 -26.37
N GLU A 429 -10.00 -29.52 -26.44
CA GLU A 429 -9.54 -30.43 -25.40
C GLU A 429 -8.95 -29.60 -24.23
N ALA A 430 -9.53 -29.75 -23.05
CA ALA A 430 -9.11 -29.04 -21.85
C ALA A 430 -9.25 -29.92 -20.61
N GLU A 431 -8.59 -29.53 -19.52
CA GLU A 431 -8.76 -30.15 -18.22
C GLU A 431 -9.63 -29.25 -17.32
N ALA A 432 -10.66 -29.82 -16.71
CA ALA A 432 -11.48 -29.17 -15.70
C ALA A 432 -11.00 -29.55 -14.30
N PHE A 433 -10.96 -28.59 -13.38
CA PHE A 433 -10.65 -28.88 -11.98
C PHE A 433 -11.91 -29.39 -11.25
N GLU A 434 -11.97 -30.69 -10.99
CA GLU A 434 -13.07 -31.31 -10.26
C GLU A 434 -12.85 -31.14 -8.75
N ILE A 435 -13.63 -30.25 -8.14
CA ILE A 435 -13.56 -29.97 -6.71
C ILE A 435 -14.12 -31.16 -5.93
N LYS A 436 -13.23 -31.95 -5.33
CA LYS A 436 -13.56 -33.06 -4.42
C LYS A 436 -13.96 -32.56 -3.04
N SER A 437 -13.29 -31.52 -2.56
CA SER A 437 -13.64 -30.89 -1.28
C SER A 437 -13.41 -29.39 -1.32
N MET A 438 -14.26 -28.66 -0.60
CA MET A 438 -14.16 -27.21 -0.47
C MET A 438 -14.50 -26.82 0.96
N SER A 439 -13.69 -25.91 1.51
CA SER A 439 -13.93 -25.30 2.81
C SER A 439 -13.92 -23.78 2.69
N ARG A 440 -14.65 -23.13 3.59
CA ARG A 440 -14.76 -21.66 3.67
C ARG A 440 -14.45 -21.21 5.09
N LEU A 441 -13.64 -20.16 5.22
CA LEU A 441 -13.38 -19.55 6.51
C LEU A 441 -14.70 -19.02 7.10
N ARG A 442 -15.02 -19.39 8.36
CA ARG A 442 -16.24 -18.93 9.04
C ARG A 442 -16.25 -17.41 9.23
N ALA A 443 -15.17 -16.89 9.80
CA ALA A 443 -14.95 -15.46 9.96
C ALA A 443 -14.49 -14.83 8.64
N ARG A 444 -14.77 -13.54 8.46
CA ARG A 444 -14.21 -12.79 7.33
C ARG A 444 -12.76 -12.44 7.62
N PHE A 445 -11.89 -12.65 6.64
CA PHE A 445 -10.52 -12.16 6.61
C PHE A 445 -10.39 -11.11 5.51
N GLN A 446 -10.07 -9.87 5.88
CA GLN A 446 -9.96 -8.74 4.93
C GLN A 446 -11.24 -8.53 4.09
N GLY A 447 -12.42 -8.81 4.66
CA GLY A 447 -13.71 -8.72 3.94
C GLY A 447 -14.18 -10.03 3.30
N HIS A 448 -13.31 -11.04 3.17
CA HIS A 448 -13.58 -12.28 2.41
C HIS A 448 -13.77 -13.49 3.30
N ARG A 449 -14.60 -14.45 2.86
CA ARG A 449 -14.67 -15.80 3.46
C ARG A 449 -13.79 -16.72 2.64
N LEU A 450 -12.50 -16.74 2.98
CA LEU A 450 -11.49 -17.41 2.15
C LEU A 450 -11.89 -18.85 1.80
N VAL A 451 -11.74 -19.20 0.54
CA VAL A 451 -12.03 -20.54 0.02
C VAL A 451 -10.75 -21.35 -0.10
N THR A 452 -10.80 -22.60 0.33
CA THR A 452 -9.80 -23.61 -0.02
C THR A 452 -10.51 -24.75 -0.72
N ALA A 453 -10.09 -25.03 -1.96
CA ALA A 453 -10.57 -26.15 -2.76
C ALA A 453 -9.46 -27.20 -2.92
N LYS A 454 -9.84 -28.48 -2.91
CA LYS A 454 -8.99 -29.61 -3.27
C LYS A 454 -9.72 -30.46 -4.29
N GLY A 455 -8.99 -30.97 -5.26
CA GLY A 455 -9.54 -31.63 -6.43
C GLY A 455 -8.45 -32.11 -7.36
N ASP A 456 -8.88 -32.65 -8.49
CA ASP A 456 -8.00 -33.16 -9.54
C ASP A 456 -8.41 -32.57 -10.89
N TYR A 457 -7.47 -32.52 -11.83
CA TYR A 457 -7.75 -32.12 -13.20
C TYR A 457 -8.20 -33.33 -14.01
N VAL A 458 -9.35 -33.20 -14.68
CA VAL A 458 -9.94 -34.24 -15.53
C VAL A 458 -10.02 -33.72 -16.96
N ALA A 459 -9.40 -34.45 -17.89
CA ALA A 459 -9.41 -34.11 -19.31
C ALA A 459 -10.79 -34.36 -19.92
N GLY A 460 -11.20 -33.49 -20.84
CA GLY A 460 -12.43 -33.63 -21.60
C GLY A 460 -12.58 -32.57 -22.68
N LYS A 461 -13.64 -32.73 -23.47
CA LYS A 461 -14.04 -31.76 -24.49
C LYS A 461 -14.91 -30.67 -23.88
N HIS A 462 -14.54 -29.43 -24.12
CA HIS A 462 -15.27 -28.26 -23.62
C HIS A 462 -15.49 -27.23 -24.72
N THR A 463 -16.68 -26.62 -24.75
CA THR A 463 -16.97 -25.48 -25.63
C THR A 463 -16.54 -24.19 -24.94
N LEU A 464 -15.63 -23.43 -25.57
CA LEU A 464 -15.33 -22.06 -25.19
C LEU A 464 -16.29 -21.15 -25.95
N ALA A 465 -17.24 -20.53 -25.26
CA ALA A 465 -18.15 -19.57 -25.87
C ALA A 465 -17.41 -18.26 -26.25
N GLU A 466 -17.99 -17.48 -27.17
CA GLU A 466 -17.58 -16.09 -27.40
C GLU A 466 -17.56 -15.33 -26.07
N GLY A 467 -16.53 -14.51 -25.86
CA GLY A 467 -16.38 -13.72 -24.64
C GLY A 467 -15.57 -14.42 -23.53
N THR A 468 -15.30 -15.72 -23.63
CA THR A 468 -14.38 -16.45 -22.75
C THR A 468 -13.03 -15.74 -22.70
N LEU A 469 -12.47 -15.55 -21.49
CA LEU A 469 -11.11 -15.02 -21.35
C LEU A 469 -10.09 -16.13 -21.51
N LEU A 470 -9.05 -15.86 -22.29
CA LEU A 470 -7.93 -16.75 -22.51
C LEU A 470 -6.65 -16.10 -21.99
N VAL A 471 -5.98 -16.77 -21.07
CA VAL A 471 -4.71 -16.34 -20.46
C VAL A 471 -3.64 -17.37 -20.82
N ARG A 472 -2.69 -17.02 -21.68
CA ARG A 472 -1.60 -17.93 -22.03
C ARG A 472 -0.64 -18.11 -20.86
N ALA A 473 -0.19 -19.33 -20.59
CA ALA A 473 0.81 -19.58 -19.54
C ALA A 473 2.20 -19.06 -19.94
N ARG A 474 2.55 -19.17 -21.23
CA ARG A 474 3.78 -18.64 -21.83
C ARG A 474 3.74 -17.12 -21.97
N GLN A 475 3.81 -16.44 -20.85
CA GLN A 475 4.00 -15.01 -20.74
C GLN A 475 4.85 -14.73 -19.51
N ARG A 476 5.47 -13.55 -19.46
CA ARG A 476 6.38 -13.17 -18.38
C ARG A 476 5.81 -13.42 -16.96
N LEU A 477 4.52 -13.15 -16.78
CA LEU A 477 3.80 -13.31 -15.50
C LEU A 477 3.09 -14.65 -15.36
N GLY A 478 3.45 -15.67 -16.13
CA GLY A 478 2.77 -16.97 -16.16
C GLY A 478 2.67 -17.65 -14.78
N ARG A 479 3.71 -17.57 -13.96
CA ARG A 479 3.71 -18.13 -12.59
C ARG A 479 2.78 -17.36 -11.64
N LEU A 480 2.69 -16.04 -11.79
CA LEU A 480 1.68 -15.24 -11.08
C LEU A 480 0.27 -15.59 -11.58
N ALA A 481 0.07 -15.74 -12.89
CA ALA A 481 -1.22 -16.14 -13.44
C ALA A 481 -1.66 -17.52 -12.92
N ALA A 482 -0.72 -18.46 -12.77
CA ALA A 482 -0.99 -19.76 -12.14
C ALA A 482 -1.46 -19.59 -10.69
N TRP A 483 -0.78 -18.77 -9.88
CA TRP A 483 -1.25 -18.42 -8.54
C TRP A 483 -2.68 -17.88 -8.52
N LEU A 484 -3.08 -17.10 -9.52
CA LEU A 484 -4.42 -16.52 -9.58
C LEU A 484 -5.50 -17.49 -10.08
N LEU A 485 -5.16 -18.39 -11.00
CA LEU A 485 -6.12 -19.15 -11.84
C LEU A 485 -6.11 -20.66 -11.62
N GLU A 486 -5.11 -21.21 -10.93
CA GLU A 486 -5.07 -22.63 -10.63
C GLU A 486 -6.08 -23.01 -9.53
N GLY A 487 -6.88 -24.06 -9.77
CA GLY A 487 -7.92 -24.49 -8.83
C GLY A 487 -7.37 -24.98 -7.48
N ALA A 488 -6.15 -25.52 -7.48
CA ALA A 488 -5.42 -25.94 -6.28
C ALA A 488 -4.61 -24.82 -5.61
N SER A 489 -4.67 -23.58 -6.14
CA SER A 489 -3.96 -22.44 -5.55
C SER A 489 -4.52 -22.09 -4.17
N GLU A 490 -3.62 -21.90 -3.20
CA GLU A 490 -3.96 -21.58 -1.80
C GLU A 490 -4.20 -20.08 -1.56
N ASP A 491 -3.99 -19.24 -2.58
CA ASP A 491 -4.15 -17.79 -2.49
C ASP A 491 -4.51 -17.14 -3.83
N GLY A 492 -5.32 -17.84 -4.63
CA GLY A 492 -5.77 -17.37 -5.95
C GLY A 492 -7.12 -16.63 -5.90
N LEU A 493 -7.65 -16.30 -7.07
CA LEU A 493 -8.93 -15.59 -7.20
C LEU A 493 -10.10 -16.38 -6.59
N ALA A 494 -10.04 -17.72 -6.63
CA ALA A 494 -10.98 -18.60 -5.95
C ALA A 494 -10.95 -18.37 -4.43
N THR A 495 -9.75 -18.35 -3.84
CA THR A 495 -9.53 -18.09 -2.41
C THR A 495 -10.13 -16.76 -1.99
N TRP A 496 -10.06 -15.75 -2.85
CA TRP A 496 -10.58 -14.41 -2.60
C TRP A 496 -12.02 -14.19 -3.08
N ASN A 497 -12.81 -15.25 -3.27
CA ASN A 497 -14.24 -15.22 -3.58
C ASN A 497 -14.64 -14.69 -4.97
N PHE A 498 -13.70 -14.51 -5.91
CA PHE A 498 -14.03 -14.02 -7.27
C PHE A 498 -14.89 -14.99 -8.09
N PHE A 499 -14.83 -16.28 -7.76
CA PHE A 499 -15.56 -17.34 -8.47
C PHE A 499 -16.75 -17.91 -7.67
N ASP A 500 -17.11 -17.31 -6.52
CA ASP A 500 -18.04 -17.91 -5.55
C ASP A 500 -19.40 -18.32 -6.14
N ALA A 501 -19.92 -17.56 -7.09
CA ALA A 501 -21.19 -17.86 -7.76
C ALA A 501 -21.14 -19.13 -8.63
N GLN A 502 -19.94 -19.57 -9.01
CA GLN A 502 -19.70 -20.68 -9.93
C GLN A 502 -19.17 -21.93 -9.23
N LEU A 503 -18.57 -21.78 -8.03
CA LEU A 503 -17.93 -22.89 -7.33
C LEU A 503 -18.94 -23.96 -6.91
N LYS A 504 -18.78 -25.18 -7.45
CA LYS A 504 -19.56 -26.37 -7.09
C LYS A 504 -18.64 -27.57 -6.86
N ARG A 505 -18.99 -28.44 -5.92
CA ARG A 505 -18.29 -29.74 -5.79
C ARG A 505 -18.66 -30.64 -6.95
N ALA A 506 -17.80 -31.61 -7.27
CA ALA A 506 -18.05 -32.56 -8.35
C ALA A 506 -19.41 -33.30 -8.18
N GLU A 507 -19.76 -33.68 -6.95
CA GLU A 507 -21.04 -34.31 -6.60
C GLU A 507 -22.26 -33.41 -6.85
N ASP A 508 -22.11 -32.09 -6.68
CA ASP A 508 -23.18 -31.09 -6.85
C ASP A 508 -23.24 -30.52 -8.27
N ALA A 509 -22.20 -30.79 -9.06
CA ALA A 509 -21.98 -30.14 -10.34
C ALA A 509 -22.90 -30.68 -11.44
N ASN A 510 -23.44 -31.89 -11.31
CA ASN A 510 -24.35 -32.53 -12.28
C ASN A 510 -23.87 -32.40 -13.75
N GLY A 511 -22.58 -32.61 -13.99
CA GLY A 511 -21.94 -32.49 -15.31
C GLY A 511 -21.52 -31.08 -15.73
N SER A 512 -21.75 -30.05 -14.90
CA SER A 512 -21.21 -28.70 -15.11
C SER A 512 -19.78 -28.55 -14.58
N VAL A 513 -19.03 -27.57 -15.07
CA VAL A 513 -17.67 -27.30 -14.58
C VAL A 513 -17.77 -26.60 -13.23
N GLY A 514 -17.42 -27.29 -12.15
CA GLY A 514 -17.49 -26.76 -10.77
C GLY A 514 -16.43 -25.71 -10.44
N TYR A 515 -15.37 -25.59 -11.24
CA TYR A 515 -14.38 -24.52 -11.18
C TYR A 515 -14.28 -23.81 -12.54
N PRO A 516 -14.61 -22.51 -12.67
CA PRO A 516 -14.85 -21.86 -13.96
C PRO A 516 -13.58 -21.54 -14.78
N VAL A 517 -12.45 -22.16 -14.45
CA VAL A 517 -11.19 -22.02 -15.19
C VAL A 517 -10.78 -23.39 -15.71
N LEU A 518 -10.75 -23.51 -17.03
CA LEU A 518 -10.26 -24.69 -17.74
C LEU A 518 -8.78 -24.54 -18.07
N ARG A 519 -8.05 -25.65 -18.01
CA ARG A 519 -6.67 -25.76 -18.51
C ARG A 519 -6.69 -26.22 -19.96
N VAL A 520 -6.39 -25.33 -20.88
CA VAL A 520 -6.38 -25.60 -22.32
C VAL A 520 -5.03 -26.18 -22.75
N MET A 521 -5.06 -27.30 -23.46
CA MET A 521 -3.87 -28.07 -23.83
C MET A 521 -3.29 -27.70 -25.20
N SER A 522 -4.07 -27.06 -26.08
CA SER A 522 -3.62 -26.39 -27.31
C SER A 522 -4.44 -25.14 -27.60
N THR A 523 -3.82 -24.11 -28.17
CA THR A 523 -4.55 -22.92 -28.65
C THR A 523 -4.86 -22.95 -30.16
N ASP A 524 -4.67 -24.09 -30.81
CA ASP A 524 -4.94 -24.24 -32.24
C ASP A 524 -6.42 -24.01 -32.53
N GLY A 525 -6.71 -23.28 -33.61
CA GLY A 525 -8.08 -22.90 -33.99
C GLY A 525 -8.72 -21.82 -33.12
N ILE A 526 -8.22 -21.52 -31.90
CA ILE A 526 -8.84 -20.53 -31.02
C ILE A 526 -8.60 -19.10 -31.55
N ARG A 527 -9.63 -18.51 -32.16
CA ARG A 527 -9.61 -17.08 -32.52
C ARG A 527 -9.91 -16.23 -31.28
N ALA A 528 -8.96 -15.36 -30.90
CA ALA A 528 -9.11 -14.48 -29.74
C ALA A 528 -8.40 -13.13 -29.94
N ARG A 529 -9.03 -12.06 -29.46
CA ARG A 529 -8.51 -10.68 -29.51
C ARG A 529 -7.90 -10.25 -28.18
N ARG A 530 -6.78 -9.52 -28.20
CA ARG A 530 -6.15 -9.00 -26.97
C ARG A 530 -7.07 -7.96 -26.32
N VAL A 531 -7.22 -8.04 -25.00
CA VAL A 531 -7.92 -7.04 -24.19
C VAL A 531 -6.88 -6.08 -23.60
N ARG A 532 -7.18 -4.79 -23.60
CA ARG A 532 -6.32 -3.76 -22.99
C ARG A 532 -6.99 -3.24 -21.72
N LEU A 533 -6.18 -2.85 -20.75
CA LEU A 533 -6.66 -2.14 -19.58
C LEU A 533 -7.15 -0.76 -20.02
N ASP A 534 -8.44 -0.50 -19.83
CA ASP A 534 -8.99 0.84 -19.94
C ASP A 534 -8.46 1.70 -18.76
N PRO A 535 -7.91 2.90 -18.98
CA PRO A 535 -7.58 3.83 -17.90
C PRO A 535 -8.71 3.99 -16.87
N ALA A 536 -9.99 3.98 -17.28
CA ALA A 536 -11.13 4.02 -16.37
C ALA A 536 -11.22 2.79 -15.45
N MET A 537 -10.83 1.61 -15.93
CA MET A 537 -10.76 0.37 -15.13
C MET A 537 -9.62 0.38 -14.09
N SER A 538 -8.63 1.26 -14.26
CA SER A 538 -7.55 1.43 -13.28
C SER A 538 -7.93 2.35 -12.11
N GLN A 539 -9.00 3.12 -12.24
CA GLN A 539 -9.52 3.99 -11.18
C GLN A 539 -10.48 3.23 -10.26
N VAL A 540 -10.61 3.70 -9.03
CA VAL A 540 -11.59 3.16 -8.09
C VAL A 540 -12.98 3.45 -8.64
N ALA A 541 -13.77 2.43 -8.94
CA ALA A 541 -15.23 2.59 -9.04
C ALA A 541 -15.70 3.09 -7.65
N GLY A 542 -15.89 4.40 -7.51
CA GLY A 542 -16.16 5.07 -6.25
C GLY A 542 -15.16 6.17 -5.83
N ALA A 543 -14.05 6.38 -6.55
CA ALA A 543 -13.35 7.66 -6.45
C ALA A 543 -14.26 8.70 -7.11
N MET A 544 -14.71 9.70 -6.35
CA MET A 544 -15.34 10.87 -6.93
C MET A 544 -14.49 11.32 -8.13
N ALA A 545 -15.16 11.50 -9.27
CA ALA A 545 -14.59 12.17 -10.42
C ALA A 545 -13.78 13.38 -9.95
N PRO A 546 -12.67 13.74 -10.63
CA PRO A 546 -11.98 14.99 -10.34
C PRO A 546 -13.03 16.09 -10.19
N ALA A 547 -12.92 16.88 -9.11
CA ALA A 547 -13.87 17.96 -8.85
C ALA A 547 -14.14 18.69 -10.16
N PRO A 548 -15.40 18.71 -10.66
CA PRO A 548 -15.71 19.40 -11.89
C PRO A 548 -15.20 20.82 -11.76
N GLU A 549 -14.51 21.32 -12.78
CA GLU A 549 -14.32 22.75 -12.95
C GLU A 549 -15.67 23.42 -12.71
N THR A 550 -15.76 24.22 -11.62
CA THR A 550 -16.86 25.14 -11.32
C THR A 550 -18.25 24.67 -11.75
N LEU A 551 -18.90 23.85 -10.93
CA LEU A 551 -20.37 23.73 -10.97
C LEU A 551 -20.98 25.08 -10.59
N LYS A 552 -21.31 25.90 -11.60
CA LYS A 552 -22.22 27.04 -11.45
C LYS A 552 -23.64 26.48 -11.34
N SER A 553 -24.05 26.08 -10.14
CA SER A 553 -25.46 25.88 -9.81
C SER A 553 -25.91 26.98 -8.86
N SER A 554 -26.67 27.93 -9.38
CA SER A 554 -27.37 28.96 -8.60
C SER A 554 -28.52 28.31 -7.83
N VAL A 555 -28.47 28.34 -6.49
CA VAL A 555 -29.59 27.92 -5.64
C VAL A 555 -30.40 29.15 -5.27
N ARG A 556 -31.70 29.16 -5.59
CA ARG A 556 -32.65 30.17 -5.10
C ARG A 556 -33.15 29.76 -3.72
N VAL A 557 -32.89 30.59 -2.70
CA VAL A 557 -33.42 30.41 -1.36
C VAL A 557 -34.46 31.49 -1.10
N LYS A 558 -35.66 31.10 -0.68
CA LYS A 558 -36.71 32.02 -0.20
C LYS A 558 -36.74 31.91 1.32
N ILE A 559 -36.60 33.04 2.01
CA ILE A 559 -36.67 33.13 3.47
C ILE A 559 -37.97 33.85 3.82
N ASP A 560 -38.92 33.13 4.40
CA ASP A 560 -40.11 33.73 5.02
C ASP A 560 -39.86 33.81 6.53
N CYS A 561 -39.83 35.03 7.08
CA CYS A 561 -39.79 35.27 8.52
C CYS A 561 -41.19 35.64 9.00
N GLU A 562 -41.74 34.88 9.95
CA GLU A 562 -42.91 35.29 10.72
C GLU A 562 -42.46 35.85 12.07
N SER A 563 -42.74 37.14 12.29
CA SER A 563 -42.93 37.67 13.64
C SER A 563 -44.33 38.32 13.70
N PRO A 564 -44.94 38.46 14.89
CA PRO A 564 -46.29 39.00 15.00
C PRO A 564 -46.31 40.47 14.53
N GLY A 565 -46.90 40.72 13.35
CA GLY A 565 -47.30 42.06 12.91
C GLY A 565 -46.62 42.68 11.69
N ARG A 566 -45.64 42.03 11.03
CA ARG A 566 -45.10 42.54 9.75
C ARG A 566 -44.68 41.42 8.80
N ARG A 567 -45.22 41.46 7.58
CA ARG A 567 -44.79 40.62 6.46
C ARG A 567 -43.78 41.40 5.63
N ILE A 568 -42.52 41.00 5.63
CA ILE A 568 -41.50 41.56 4.73
C ILE A 568 -41.28 40.54 3.61
N ALA A 569 -41.81 40.83 2.42
CA ALA A 569 -41.49 40.09 1.21
C ALA A 569 -40.20 40.67 0.62
N THR A 570 -39.08 39.95 0.69
CA THR A 570 -37.89 40.31 -0.06
C THR A 570 -38.01 39.70 -1.46
N ASN A 571 -38.17 40.56 -2.47
CA ASN A 571 -38.11 40.14 -3.86
C ASN A 571 -36.70 39.64 -4.18
N ALA A 572 -36.66 38.44 -4.76
CA ALA A 572 -35.53 37.69 -5.32
C ALA A 572 -34.18 38.42 -5.43
N TYR A 573 -33.18 37.91 -4.73
CA TYR A 573 -31.77 38.13 -5.08
C TYR A 573 -31.09 36.78 -5.33
N GLU A 574 -30.45 36.64 -6.49
CA GLU A 574 -29.52 35.54 -6.78
C GLU A 574 -28.25 35.73 -5.96
N THR A 575 -28.13 35.02 -4.84
CA THR A 575 -26.91 35.00 -4.05
C THR A 575 -26.00 33.87 -4.51
N ALA A 576 -24.84 34.23 -5.07
CA ALA A 576 -23.72 33.30 -5.23
C ALA A 576 -23.00 33.16 -3.89
N PHE A 577 -22.81 31.91 -3.43
CA PHE A 577 -22.01 31.59 -2.26
C PHE A 577 -20.63 31.13 -2.69
N ARG A 578 -19.58 31.59 -2.00
CA ARG A 578 -18.25 30.99 -2.10
C ARG A 578 -17.76 30.56 -0.72
N TRP A 579 -17.06 29.44 -0.68
CA TRP A 579 -16.48 28.88 0.53
C TRP A 579 -14.96 28.96 0.45
N GLU A 580 -14.36 29.65 1.40
CA GLU A 580 -12.91 29.89 1.44
C GLU A 580 -12.48 29.98 2.92
N ASP A 581 -11.37 29.34 3.29
CA ASP A 581 -10.81 29.38 4.66
C ASP A 581 -11.81 29.11 5.81
N ARG A 582 -12.71 28.12 5.62
CA ARG A 582 -13.78 27.75 6.58
C ARG A 582 -14.79 28.86 6.87
N LYS A 583 -14.90 29.88 6.02
CA LYS A 583 -15.89 30.96 6.10
C LYS A 583 -16.79 30.95 4.87
N ILE A 584 -18.06 31.33 5.06
CA ILE A 584 -19.03 31.49 3.97
C ILE A 584 -19.07 32.97 3.60
N PHE A 585 -18.89 33.28 2.32
CA PHE A 585 -19.05 34.62 1.78
C PHE A 585 -20.25 34.63 0.82
N TRP A 586 -21.08 35.66 0.91
CA TRP A 586 -22.18 35.90 -0.02
C TRP A 586 -22.11 37.33 -0.57
N THR A 587 -22.72 37.54 -1.74
CA THR A 587 -22.74 38.84 -2.42
C THR A 587 -24.19 39.27 -2.61
N VAL A 588 -24.55 40.45 -2.12
CA VAL A 588 -25.88 41.05 -2.39
C VAL A 588 -25.66 42.31 -3.23
N GLY A 589 -26.25 42.35 -4.42
CA GLY A 589 -26.18 43.52 -5.30
C GLY A 589 -24.75 43.94 -5.71
N GLY A 590 -23.81 42.99 -5.81
CA GLY A 590 -22.45 43.25 -6.25
C GLY A 590 -21.50 43.89 -5.21
N LYS A 591 -21.89 43.99 -3.93
CA LYS A 591 -21.00 44.43 -2.84
C LYS A 591 -20.71 43.28 -1.87
N THR A 592 -19.43 43.09 -1.54
CA THR A 592 -18.95 42.12 -0.55
C THR A 592 -18.88 42.82 0.82
N ALA A 593 -19.63 42.37 1.81
CA ALA A 593 -19.55 42.88 3.17
C ALA A 593 -19.49 41.73 4.18
N ALA A 594 -18.62 41.85 5.19
CA ALA A 594 -18.67 41.03 6.38
C ALA A 594 -19.65 41.69 7.36
N ALA A 595 -20.83 41.10 7.56
CA ALA A 595 -21.83 41.70 8.44
C ALA A 595 -22.50 40.61 9.29
N ALA A 596 -21.92 40.35 10.46
CA ALA A 596 -22.65 39.74 11.57
C ALA A 596 -23.45 40.79 12.36
N GLU A 597 -23.03 42.06 12.35
CA GLU A 597 -23.60 43.10 13.23
C GLU A 597 -24.94 43.68 12.75
N GLN A 598 -25.12 43.95 11.44
CA GLN A 598 -26.37 44.53 10.94
C GLN A 598 -27.56 43.56 10.88
N LEU A 599 -27.31 42.25 10.78
CA LEU A 599 -28.37 41.24 10.73
C LEU A 599 -28.87 40.84 12.13
N ALA A 600 -28.00 40.92 13.15
CA ALA A 600 -28.34 40.66 14.54
C ALA A 600 -29.28 41.73 15.11
N GLU A 601 -29.08 42.99 14.72
CA GLU A 601 -29.89 44.14 15.13
C GLU A 601 -31.30 44.11 14.51
N LEU A 602 -31.42 43.65 13.27
CA LEU A 602 -32.69 43.52 12.52
C LEU A 602 -33.56 42.34 12.99
N LEU A 603 -32.96 41.32 13.61
CA LEU A 603 -33.63 40.09 14.05
C LEU A 603 -33.88 40.04 15.57
N GLY A 604 -33.55 41.10 16.32
CA GLY A 604 -33.93 41.27 17.72
C GLY A 604 -33.43 40.17 18.66
N ALA A 605 -32.26 39.59 18.39
CA ALA A 605 -31.72 38.48 19.18
C ALA A 605 -30.64 38.96 20.15
N ALA A 606 -30.96 39.08 21.43
CA ALA A 606 -30.03 39.55 22.46
C ALA A 606 -28.89 38.56 22.80
N ASP A 607 -28.93 37.30 22.35
CA ASP A 607 -27.93 36.27 22.73
C ASP A 607 -27.46 35.37 21.57
N GLY A 608 -27.47 35.87 20.32
CA GLY A 608 -26.71 35.24 19.23
C GLY A 608 -27.19 33.85 18.77
N GLN A 609 -28.40 33.40 19.12
CA GLN A 609 -29.01 32.21 18.54
C GLN A 609 -30.20 32.58 17.66
N VAL A 610 -30.09 32.34 16.35
CA VAL A 610 -31.19 32.52 15.39
C VAL A 610 -31.79 31.14 15.07
N PRO A 611 -33.11 30.92 15.27
CA PRO A 611 -33.76 29.69 14.82
C PRO A 611 -33.89 29.70 13.29
N LEU A 612 -33.37 28.64 12.65
CA LEU A 612 -33.52 28.40 11.21
C LEU A 612 -34.65 27.38 11.01
N VAL A 613 -35.73 27.79 10.35
CA VAL A 613 -36.82 26.90 9.95
C VAL A 613 -36.59 26.50 8.48
N ILE A 614 -36.44 25.20 8.22
CA ILE A 614 -36.31 24.67 6.86
C ILE A 614 -37.56 23.85 6.57
N ALA A 615 -38.43 24.36 5.69
CA ALA A 615 -39.54 23.58 5.15
C ALA A 615 -39.07 22.89 3.85
N PRO A 616 -39.18 21.56 3.71
CA PRO A 616 -38.78 20.89 2.48
C PRO A 616 -39.77 21.22 1.35
N GLY A 617 -39.23 21.66 0.21
CA GLY A 617 -39.96 21.66 -1.06
C GLY A 617 -40.01 20.25 -1.66
N PRO A 618 -40.84 20.01 -2.70
CA PRO A 618 -41.21 18.69 -3.21
C PRO A 618 -40.08 17.82 -3.81
N HIS A 619 -38.81 18.23 -3.70
CA HIS A 619 -37.67 17.57 -4.33
C HIS A 619 -36.47 17.34 -3.40
N ILE A 620 -36.63 17.46 -2.08
CA ILE A 620 -35.53 17.21 -1.13
C ILE A 620 -35.65 15.79 -0.58
N THR A 621 -34.58 15.01 -0.69
CA THR A 621 -34.53 13.63 -0.20
C THR A 621 -34.30 13.58 1.32
N HIS A 622 -34.73 12.49 1.97
CA HIS A 622 -34.58 12.30 3.42
C HIS A 622 -33.11 12.38 3.89
N GLU A 623 -32.16 11.97 3.05
CA GLU A 623 -30.74 11.97 3.39
C GLU A 623 -30.14 13.38 3.38
N GLU A 624 -30.58 14.25 2.47
CA GLU A 624 -30.18 15.65 2.40
C GLU A 624 -30.71 16.44 3.60
N VAL A 625 -31.95 16.17 4.00
CA VAL A 625 -32.54 16.74 5.23
C VAL A 625 -31.71 16.36 6.46
N LEU A 626 -31.29 15.09 6.57
CA LEU A 626 -30.47 14.61 7.69
C LEU A 626 -29.07 15.21 7.71
N GLN A 627 -28.44 15.43 6.55
CA GLN A 627 -27.14 16.06 6.45
C GLN A 627 -27.18 17.52 6.89
N VAL A 628 -28.19 18.26 6.45
CA VAL A 628 -28.41 19.65 6.86
C VAL A 628 -28.69 19.73 8.37
N ALA A 629 -29.48 18.81 8.91
CA ALA A 629 -29.74 18.75 10.34
C ALA A 629 -28.48 18.43 11.18
N LYS A 630 -27.58 17.59 10.65
CA LYS A 630 -26.29 17.26 11.28
C LYS A 630 -25.34 18.46 11.25
N ALA A 631 -25.30 19.19 10.13
CA ALA A 631 -24.48 20.38 9.98
C ALA A 631 -24.94 21.51 10.93
N GLY A 632 -26.27 21.73 11.02
CA GLY A 632 -26.86 22.71 11.93
C GLY A 632 -26.57 22.42 13.41
N ARG A 633 -26.72 21.17 13.84
CA ARG A 633 -26.37 20.78 15.23
C ARG A 633 -24.89 20.99 15.55
N LYS A 634 -24.00 20.74 14.58
CA LYS A 634 -22.55 20.93 14.76
C LYS A 634 -22.15 22.41 14.83
N ALA A 635 -22.99 23.30 14.33
CA ALA A 635 -22.82 24.75 14.35
C ALA A 635 -23.58 25.46 15.51
N GLY A 636 -24.24 24.71 16.40
CA GLY A 636 -24.89 25.26 17.60
C GLY A 636 -26.38 25.61 17.46
N PHE A 637 -27.02 25.24 16.35
CA PHE A 637 -28.45 25.52 16.13
C PHE A 637 -29.37 24.44 16.75
N LYS A 638 -30.51 24.85 17.31
CA LYS A 638 -31.60 23.97 17.77
C LYS A 638 -32.63 23.82 16.64
N ILE A 639 -32.71 22.65 16.02
CA ILE A 639 -33.66 22.34 14.94
C ILE A 639 -34.86 21.63 15.57
N ILE A 640 -36.07 22.18 15.43
CA ILE A 640 -37.19 21.82 16.29
C ILE A 640 -38.19 20.82 15.65
N TYR A 641 -38.30 20.66 14.33
CA TYR A 641 -39.23 19.65 13.77
C TYR A 641 -38.88 19.22 12.33
N LEU A 642 -39.12 17.94 12.00
CA LEU A 642 -39.13 17.40 10.64
C LEU A 642 -40.20 16.31 10.57
N GLU A 643 -41.31 16.57 9.88
CA GLU A 643 -42.35 15.57 9.63
C GLU A 643 -42.47 15.30 8.13
N ARG A 644 -42.63 14.02 7.78
CA ARG A 644 -42.82 13.55 6.40
C ARG A 644 -44.32 13.59 6.11
N ALA A 645 -44.77 14.44 5.18
CA ALA A 645 -46.13 14.33 4.64
C ALA A 645 -46.20 13.13 3.65
N PRO A 646 -47.32 12.37 3.63
CA PRO A 646 -47.43 11.14 2.86
C PRO A 646 -47.78 11.41 1.39
N GLU A 647 -46.92 10.94 0.49
CA GLU A 647 -47.16 9.90 -0.53
C GLU A 647 -45.81 9.47 -1.14
#